data_AF-A0A1X0NIT1-F1
#
_entry.id   AF-A0A1X0NIT1-F1
#
_cell.length_a   1.000
_cell.length_b   1.000
_cell.length_c   1.000
_cell.angle_alpha   90.00
_cell.angle_beta   90.00
_cell.angle_gamma   90.00
#
_symmetry.space_group_name_H-M   'P 1'
#
loop_
_entity.id
_entity.type
_entity.pdbx_description
1 polymer ?
#
loop_
_entity_poly.entity_id
_entity_poly.type
_entity_poly.pdbx_seq_one_letter_code
_entity_poly.pdbx_strand_id
1 'polypeptide(L)'
;QQQQQQQQCNPHNSVVTTTKQAANVEDNFTAMRNAAMSMFKQRTKDLTMVSSLTAEADELEQLNNQVQSTIHQLQEQRAVLEAQIETEESRVKEREVQLREVHTMLAQMKEDQGVFSGVHRSSEHVATLLQQFVTTYTNKSGDVVRLLEQAQERAQGRSPNEWRTAANDLRWRQSVAEDHIKQIERQHTVPVGFADILLEWSRGVWKQHSEYAPLLHLCEELLLLMQDATEAVRGLLPPPVLCELTPITEEMNVIKGDDNEDKHTNNNNNNNNNDKDDDAIALSTATKTCAYTEGSLRDLDCIAEVGTLMEKEAEGVGLCCAVLPRERLELARSKCISLQQLAIALQKATAVSNEHARNLEEQDALVKLLKERVSNLDTQRINMESNQQKEIAIIPQEVDMHENLSLSWHKALQTVAAHIQHEITYQTVITTNENETKQLETELDAKVSYMQEQFLNLHRKLVELCSAYIVEEEQKREALREFKEATDVQNEEDARLCVLRDLCGELETVLQRDLEEMRQNRHCEVTNTSEVLECNAEDEDEKDPSKAAVVDEFLTKLLRCDWEKKETEKEEQGNHNNDNNNDNFNNHATDNRDNIKNELLKLTGLDVEFLQRVAQCLATMQDETNQTMKTYQEWKEGTEEELVALSAE
;
A
#
# COMPACT_ATOMS: atom_id res chain seq x y z
N GLN A 1 3.84 -60.87 68.77
CA GLN A 1 2.85 -61.96 68.98
C GLN A 1 3.52 -63.11 69.73
N GLN A 2 2.84 -64.25 69.85
CA GLN A 2 3.24 -65.60 70.33
C GLN A 2 4.71 -66.03 70.03
N GLN A 3 5.36 -67.01 70.71
CA GLN A 3 4.96 -67.90 71.83
C GLN A 3 6.17 -68.57 72.57
N GLN A 4 5.90 -69.10 73.76
CA GLN A 4 6.45 -70.28 74.47
C GLN A 4 7.79 -70.96 74.05
N GLN A 5 8.67 -71.20 75.04
CA GLN A 5 9.01 -72.51 75.66
C GLN A 5 9.88 -72.23 76.91
N GLN A 6 9.78 -72.84 78.10
CA GLN A 6 9.15 -74.06 78.66
C GLN A 6 9.93 -75.39 78.54
N GLN A 7 10.71 -75.71 79.59
CA GLN A 7 11.15 -77.03 80.07
C GLN A 7 11.82 -76.84 81.46
N GLN A 8 11.96 -77.83 82.36
CA GLN A 8 11.03 -78.81 82.93
C GLN A 8 11.65 -79.35 84.26
N CYS A 9 10.94 -80.15 85.05
CA CYS A 9 11.33 -80.50 86.44
C CYS A 9 12.27 -81.73 86.58
N ASN A 10 13.07 -81.75 87.68
CA ASN A 10 13.33 -82.82 88.70
C ASN A 10 13.22 -84.34 88.37
N PRO A 11 13.72 -85.30 89.22
CA PRO A 11 14.54 -85.21 90.46
C PRO A 11 15.77 -86.19 90.54
N HIS A 12 16.65 -86.06 91.56
CA HIS A 12 16.86 -87.07 92.65
C HIS A 12 18.11 -86.90 93.56
N ASN A 13 17.85 -86.90 94.87
CA ASN A 13 18.52 -87.54 96.03
C ASN A 13 20.04 -87.90 96.04
N SER A 14 20.79 -87.29 96.96
CA SER A 14 21.67 -87.94 97.97
C SER A 14 22.10 -86.90 99.02
N VAL A 15 21.51 -86.82 100.23
CA VAL A 15 21.71 -87.65 101.44
C VAL A 15 23.04 -87.35 102.21
N VAL A 16 22.87 -86.72 103.39
CA VAL A 16 23.79 -86.62 104.56
C VAL A 16 25.12 -85.85 104.41
N THR A 17 25.18 -84.66 105.03
CA THR A 17 26.14 -84.37 106.14
C THR A 17 25.75 -83.09 106.91
N THR A 18 25.21 -83.24 108.11
CA THR A 18 24.74 -82.13 108.97
C THR A 18 25.86 -81.57 109.85
N THR A 19 26.67 -80.63 109.34
CA THR A 19 27.54 -79.76 110.18
C THR A 19 28.06 -78.47 109.53
N LYS A 20 27.47 -77.98 108.42
CA LYS A 20 27.87 -76.71 107.75
C LYS A 20 26.73 -75.70 107.52
N GLN A 21 25.61 -75.86 108.23
CA GLN A 21 24.36 -75.18 107.88
C GLN A 21 24.33 -73.68 108.18
N ALA A 22 25.19 -73.17 109.08
CA ALA A 22 25.29 -71.74 109.39
C ALA A 22 26.02 -70.92 108.31
N ALA A 23 27.09 -71.45 107.70
CA ALA A 23 27.83 -70.74 106.66
C ALA A 23 26.99 -70.54 105.39
N ASN A 24 26.30 -71.61 104.96
CA ASN A 24 25.46 -71.64 103.77
C ASN A 24 24.34 -70.57 103.80
N VAL A 25 23.87 -70.14 104.98
CA VAL A 25 22.87 -69.06 105.10
C VAL A 25 23.46 -67.69 104.75
N GLU A 26 24.66 -67.35 105.23
CA GLU A 26 25.30 -66.07 104.89
C GLU A 26 25.81 -66.05 103.43
N ASP A 27 26.26 -67.20 102.91
CA ASP A 27 26.57 -67.37 101.49
C ASP A 27 25.33 -67.08 100.61
N ASN A 28 24.15 -67.59 100.99
CA ASN A 28 22.90 -67.32 100.28
C ASN A 28 22.43 -65.86 100.42
N PHE A 29 22.56 -65.23 101.60
CA PHE A 29 22.28 -63.80 101.73
C PHE A 29 23.25 -62.93 100.92
N THR A 30 24.52 -63.33 100.82
CA THR A 30 25.53 -62.67 100.00
C THR A 30 25.24 -62.86 98.50
N ALA A 31 24.83 -64.05 98.08
CA ALA A 31 24.39 -64.33 96.72
C ALA A 31 23.15 -63.49 96.34
N MET A 32 22.14 -63.42 97.22
CA MET A 32 20.95 -62.57 97.01
C MET A 32 21.30 -61.07 96.97
N ARG A 33 22.19 -60.60 97.86
CA ARG A 33 22.70 -59.22 97.87
C ARG A 33 23.43 -58.89 96.56
N ASN A 34 24.26 -59.80 96.07
CA ASN A 34 24.98 -59.66 94.80
C ASN A 34 24.02 -59.71 93.59
N ALA A 35 23.03 -60.59 93.59
CA ALA A 35 22.00 -60.67 92.54
C ALA A 35 21.13 -59.39 92.50
N ALA A 36 20.68 -58.89 93.65
CA ALA A 36 19.95 -57.63 93.76
C ALA A 36 20.79 -56.44 93.30
N MET A 37 22.07 -56.38 93.67
CA MET A 37 23.01 -55.36 93.20
C MET A 37 23.29 -55.46 91.70
N SER A 38 23.32 -56.68 91.14
CA SER A 38 23.48 -56.91 89.70
C SER A 38 22.23 -56.48 88.91
N MET A 39 21.03 -56.84 89.37
CA MET A 39 19.77 -56.37 88.80
C MET A 39 19.61 -54.84 88.92
N PHE A 40 20.04 -54.23 90.03
CA PHE A 40 20.05 -52.78 90.17
C PHE A 40 21.00 -52.12 89.17
N LYS A 41 22.25 -52.59 89.06
CA LYS A 41 23.22 -52.09 88.08
C LYS A 41 22.73 -52.24 86.63
N GLN A 42 22.13 -53.38 86.30
CA GLN A 42 21.55 -53.62 84.98
C GLN A 42 20.39 -52.66 84.71
N ARG A 43 19.43 -52.54 85.63
CA ARG A 43 18.29 -51.62 85.50
C ARG A 43 18.72 -50.14 85.42
N THR A 44 19.78 -49.74 86.10
CA THR A 44 20.37 -48.40 85.96
C THR A 44 20.98 -48.21 84.57
N LYS A 45 21.74 -49.20 84.06
CA LYS A 45 22.28 -49.17 82.69
C LYS A 45 21.17 -49.07 81.64
N ASP A 46 20.12 -49.88 81.80
CA ASP A 46 18.96 -49.88 80.90
C ASP A 46 18.21 -48.54 80.94
N LEU A 47 18.08 -47.92 82.12
CA LEU A 47 17.50 -46.59 82.27
C LEU A 47 18.35 -45.52 81.57
N THR A 48 19.68 -45.54 81.73
CA THR A 48 20.59 -44.63 81.02
C THR A 48 20.54 -44.82 79.51
N MET A 49 20.43 -46.06 79.03
CA MET A 49 20.26 -46.37 77.61
C MET A 49 18.93 -45.84 77.07
N VAL A 50 17.83 -45.99 77.82
CA VAL A 50 16.53 -45.38 77.47
C VAL A 50 16.64 -43.86 77.41
N SER A 51 17.33 -43.22 78.36
CA SER A 51 17.55 -41.75 78.30
C SER A 51 18.38 -41.30 77.10
N SER A 52 19.37 -42.09 76.66
CA SER A 52 20.10 -41.83 75.40
C SER A 52 19.17 -41.91 74.19
N LEU A 53 18.41 -43.00 74.09
CA LEU A 53 17.48 -43.23 72.98
C LEU A 53 16.32 -42.21 72.95
N THR A 54 15.92 -41.65 74.09
CA THR A 54 14.99 -40.51 74.14
C THR A 54 15.63 -39.23 73.60
N ALA A 55 16.86 -38.90 74.02
CA ALA A 55 17.56 -37.72 73.48
C ALA A 55 17.82 -37.84 71.97
N GLU A 56 18.22 -39.03 71.50
CA GLU A 56 18.39 -39.34 70.06
C GLU A 56 17.06 -39.22 69.29
N ALA A 57 15.93 -39.58 69.90
CA ALA A 57 14.60 -39.39 69.31
C ALA A 57 14.19 -37.90 69.26
N ASP A 58 14.45 -37.14 70.33
CA ASP A 58 14.18 -35.70 70.40
C ASP A 58 15.04 -34.92 69.38
N GLU A 59 16.28 -35.34 69.13
CA GLU A 59 17.16 -34.80 68.07
C GLU A 59 16.63 -35.13 66.66
N LEU A 60 16.16 -36.37 66.44
CA LEU A 60 15.55 -36.76 65.17
C LEU A 60 14.22 -36.05 64.90
N GLU A 61 13.41 -35.78 65.92
CA GLU A 61 12.18 -34.98 65.78
C GLU A 61 12.50 -33.52 65.44
N GLN A 62 13.49 -32.92 66.09
CA GLN A 62 13.98 -31.58 65.75
C GLN A 62 14.51 -31.50 64.30
N LEU A 63 15.30 -32.48 63.86
CA LEU A 63 15.82 -32.54 62.50
C LEU A 63 14.69 -32.73 61.47
N ASN A 64 13.70 -33.58 61.75
CA ASN A 64 12.51 -33.76 60.92
C ASN A 64 11.71 -32.44 60.81
N ASN A 65 11.49 -31.74 61.91
CA ASN A 65 10.80 -30.44 61.92
C ASN A 65 11.58 -29.36 61.14
N GLN A 66 12.91 -29.37 61.22
CA GLN A 66 13.77 -28.50 60.39
C GLN A 66 13.63 -28.83 58.89
N VAL A 67 13.70 -30.12 58.52
CA VAL A 67 13.54 -30.58 57.14
C VAL A 67 12.16 -30.22 56.58
N GLN A 68 11.08 -30.38 57.36
CA GLN A 68 9.73 -29.97 56.94
C GLN A 68 9.63 -28.45 56.73
N SER A 69 10.25 -27.64 57.60
CA SER A 69 10.34 -26.19 57.42
C SER A 69 11.08 -25.80 56.13
N THR A 70 12.22 -26.43 55.84
CA THR A 70 12.96 -26.20 54.59
C THR A 70 12.18 -26.66 53.35
N ILE A 71 11.45 -27.80 53.41
CA ILE A 71 10.58 -28.25 52.33
C ILE A 71 9.47 -27.22 52.07
N HIS A 72 8.87 -26.64 53.10
CA HIS A 72 7.83 -25.62 52.95
C HIS A 72 8.38 -24.33 52.31
N GLN A 73 9.54 -23.84 52.77
CA GLN A 73 10.21 -22.69 52.16
C GLN A 73 10.56 -22.91 50.68
N LEU A 74 10.98 -24.12 50.30
CA LEU A 74 11.25 -24.47 48.90
C LEU A 74 9.95 -24.56 48.07
N GLN A 75 8.82 -24.94 48.66
CA GLN A 75 7.51 -24.91 48.02
C GLN A 75 7.01 -23.48 47.80
N GLU A 76 7.19 -22.58 48.78
CA GLU A 76 6.88 -21.16 48.65
C GLU A 76 7.74 -20.49 47.56
N GLN A 77 9.07 -20.73 47.58
CA GLN A 77 9.99 -20.23 46.56
C GLN A 77 9.64 -20.75 45.16
N ARG A 78 9.27 -22.03 45.03
CA ARG A 78 8.79 -22.60 43.77
C ARG A 78 7.54 -21.87 43.27
N ALA A 79 6.53 -21.67 44.12
CA ALA A 79 5.30 -21.00 43.71
C ALA A 79 5.53 -19.54 43.27
N VAL A 80 6.45 -18.83 43.92
CA VAL A 80 6.88 -17.47 43.50
C VAL A 80 7.58 -17.50 42.14
N LEU A 81 8.45 -18.47 41.88
CA LEU A 81 9.12 -18.62 40.59
C LEU A 81 8.15 -19.02 39.46
N GLU A 82 7.19 -19.91 39.73
CA GLU A 82 6.16 -20.31 38.77
C GLU A 82 5.28 -19.10 38.35
N ALA A 83 4.87 -18.26 39.31
CA ALA A 83 4.15 -17.02 39.02
C ALA A 83 4.99 -15.98 38.25
N GLN A 84 6.30 -15.91 38.50
CA GLN A 84 7.21 -15.07 37.72
C GLN A 84 7.36 -15.57 36.27
N ILE A 85 7.43 -16.89 36.05
CA ILE A 85 7.47 -17.49 34.72
C ILE A 85 6.17 -17.20 33.96
N GLU A 86 5.00 -17.38 34.57
CA GLU A 86 3.70 -17.07 33.95
C GLU A 86 3.58 -15.58 33.55
N THR A 87 4.10 -14.69 34.39
CA THR A 87 4.15 -13.24 34.12
C THR A 87 5.07 -12.92 32.92
N GLU A 88 6.26 -13.52 32.87
CA GLU A 88 7.20 -13.31 31.76
C GLU A 88 6.74 -13.96 30.45
N GLU A 89 6.16 -15.16 30.49
CA GLU A 89 5.50 -15.76 29.33
C GLU A 89 4.40 -14.85 28.75
N SER A 90 3.59 -14.25 29.62
CA SER A 90 2.53 -13.32 29.21
C SER A 90 3.12 -12.07 28.53
N ARG A 91 4.20 -11.52 29.10
CA ARG A 91 4.95 -10.38 28.54
C ARG A 91 5.66 -10.71 27.22
N VAL A 92 6.11 -11.95 27.03
CA VAL A 92 6.65 -12.42 25.74
C VAL A 92 5.53 -12.52 24.70
N LYS A 93 4.40 -13.14 25.03
CA LYS A 93 3.23 -13.27 24.13
C LYS A 93 2.69 -11.90 23.68
N GLU A 94 2.70 -10.90 24.56
CA GLU A 94 2.36 -9.50 24.22
C GLU A 94 3.33 -8.92 23.19
N ARG A 95 4.64 -9.05 23.41
CA ARG A 95 5.67 -8.60 22.46
C ARG A 95 5.62 -9.33 21.13
N GLU A 96 5.25 -10.61 21.12
CA GLU A 96 5.03 -11.38 19.89
C GLU A 96 3.80 -10.90 19.10
N VAL A 97 2.77 -10.33 19.75
CA VAL A 97 1.65 -9.65 19.07
C VAL A 97 2.14 -8.36 18.44
N GLN A 98 2.77 -7.48 19.22
CA GLN A 98 3.31 -6.19 18.76
C GLN A 98 4.30 -6.37 17.57
N LEU A 99 5.16 -7.39 17.63
CA LEU A 99 6.10 -7.70 16.54
C LEU A 99 5.39 -8.17 15.26
N ARG A 100 4.27 -8.91 15.36
CA ARG A 100 3.45 -9.31 14.21
C ARG A 100 2.71 -8.12 13.58
N GLU A 101 2.23 -7.19 14.40
CA GLU A 101 1.62 -5.94 13.94
C GLU A 101 2.65 -5.09 13.17
N VAL A 102 3.85 -4.89 13.73
CA VAL A 102 4.96 -4.19 13.05
C VAL A 102 5.38 -4.89 11.76
N HIS A 103 5.47 -6.22 11.72
CA HIS A 103 5.73 -6.95 10.47
C HIS A 103 4.61 -6.78 9.43
N THR A 104 3.36 -6.63 9.85
CA THR A 104 2.22 -6.39 8.96
C THR A 104 2.28 -4.98 8.37
N MET A 105 2.56 -3.95 9.18
CA MET A 105 2.78 -2.58 8.69
C MET A 105 3.96 -2.50 7.72
N LEU A 106 5.09 -3.16 8.01
CA LEU A 106 6.26 -3.19 7.12
C LEU A 106 5.99 -3.95 5.80
N ALA A 107 5.06 -4.92 5.80
CA ALA A 107 4.60 -5.55 4.57
C ALA A 107 3.74 -4.60 3.73
N GLN A 108 2.80 -3.87 4.36
CA GLN A 108 1.95 -2.87 3.70
C GLN A 108 2.79 -1.74 3.08
N MET A 109 3.69 -1.12 3.85
CA MET A 109 4.58 -0.04 3.36
C MET A 109 5.42 -0.47 2.14
N LYS A 110 5.76 -1.76 2.04
CA LYS A 110 6.50 -2.31 0.89
C LYS A 110 5.60 -2.49 -0.34
N GLU A 111 4.33 -2.85 -0.17
CA GLU A 111 3.34 -2.87 -1.24
C GLU A 111 3.05 -1.43 -1.73
N ASP A 112 2.83 -0.50 -0.81
CA ASP A 112 2.63 0.92 -1.09
C ASP A 112 3.84 1.51 -1.85
N GLN A 113 5.07 1.22 -1.41
CA GLN A 113 6.30 1.61 -2.14
C GLN A 113 6.32 1.05 -3.57
N GLY A 114 5.76 -0.14 -3.79
CA GLY A 114 5.56 -0.72 -5.13
C GLY A 114 4.58 0.09 -5.97
N VAL A 115 3.45 0.50 -5.40
CA VAL A 115 2.44 1.37 -6.03
C VAL A 115 3.04 2.74 -6.36
N PHE A 116 3.67 3.42 -5.41
CA PHE A 116 4.35 4.70 -5.63
C PHE A 116 5.44 4.60 -6.72
N SER A 117 6.19 3.49 -6.77
CA SER A 117 7.16 3.22 -7.84
C SER A 117 6.51 3.01 -9.22
N GLY A 118 5.25 2.55 -9.26
CA GLY A 118 4.43 2.51 -10.47
C GLY A 118 3.98 3.91 -10.90
N VAL A 119 3.42 4.68 -9.96
CA VAL A 119 2.97 6.06 -10.19
C VAL A 119 4.11 6.95 -10.69
N HIS A 120 5.30 6.87 -10.07
CA HIS A 120 6.49 7.62 -10.48
C HIS A 120 6.84 7.37 -11.96
N ARG A 121 6.95 6.10 -12.38
CA ARG A 121 7.25 5.74 -13.77
C ARG A 121 6.16 6.19 -14.75
N SER A 122 4.89 6.16 -14.33
CA SER A 122 3.78 6.66 -15.15
C SER A 122 3.84 8.19 -15.30
N SER A 123 4.24 8.90 -14.25
CA SER A 123 4.44 10.36 -14.26
C SER A 123 5.63 10.75 -15.14
N GLU A 124 6.76 10.05 -15.05
CA GLU A 124 7.92 10.23 -15.94
C GLU A 124 7.54 9.97 -17.41
N HIS A 125 6.69 8.98 -17.68
CA HIS A 125 6.20 8.70 -19.02
C HIS A 125 5.27 9.80 -19.55
N VAL A 126 4.35 10.32 -18.72
CA VAL A 126 3.48 11.46 -19.08
C VAL A 126 4.31 12.74 -19.28
N ALA A 127 5.29 13.01 -18.43
CA ALA A 127 6.19 14.16 -18.54
C ALA A 127 7.02 14.09 -19.84
N THR A 128 7.56 12.92 -20.19
CA THR A 128 8.31 12.74 -21.46
C THR A 128 7.39 12.80 -22.69
N LEU A 129 6.15 12.31 -22.62
CA LEU A 129 5.15 12.49 -23.67
C LEU A 129 4.76 13.96 -23.86
N LEU A 130 4.52 14.71 -22.77
CA LEU A 130 4.25 16.15 -22.81
C LEU A 130 5.44 16.93 -23.37
N GLN A 131 6.66 16.58 -22.97
CA GLN A 131 7.88 17.20 -23.51
C GLN A 131 8.04 16.90 -25.02
N GLN A 132 7.76 15.67 -25.47
CA GLN A 132 7.76 15.30 -26.88
C GLN A 132 6.69 16.07 -27.66
N PHE A 133 5.47 16.19 -27.12
CA PHE A 133 4.39 16.98 -27.70
C PHE A 133 4.79 18.45 -27.85
N VAL A 134 5.19 19.11 -26.76
CA VAL A 134 5.64 20.51 -26.77
C VAL A 134 6.79 20.69 -27.76
N THR A 135 7.78 19.79 -27.79
CA THR A 135 8.89 19.88 -28.75
C THR A 135 8.42 19.73 -30.19
N THR A 136 7.48 18.82 -30.46
CA THR A 136 6.93 18.58 -31.81
C THR A 136 6.12 19.78 -32.35
N TYR A 137 5.44 20.53 -31.47
CA TYR A 137 4.63 21.68 -31.87
C TYR A 137 5.35 23.04 -31.79
N THR A 138 6.36 23.20 -30.92
CA THR A 138 7.04 24.49 -30.68
C THR A 138 8.46 24.62 -31.25
N ASN A 139 9.12 23.50 -31.59
CA ASN A 139 10.42 23.56 -32.25
C ASN A 139 10.29 24.18 -33.65
N LYS A 140 11.38 24.76 -34.18
CA LYS A 140 11.39 25.50 -35.45
C LYS A 140 11.02 24.63 -36.67
N SER A 141 11.23 23.31 -36.57
CA SER A 141 10.80 22.34 -37.59
C SER A 141 9.44 21.69 -37.29
N GLY A 142 8.77 22.10 -36.22
CA GLY A 142 7.49 21.55 -35.77
C GLY A 142 6.33 21.98 -36.66
N ASP A 143 5.26 21.17 -36.71
CA ASP A 143 4.24 21.33 -37.76
C ASP A 143 3.47 22.66 -37.69
N VAL A 144 3.31 23.28 -36.52
CA VAL A 144 2.71 24.63 -36.41
C VAL A 144 3.65 25.70 -36.97
N VAL A 145 4.95 25.66 -36.65
CA VAL A 145 5.93 26.59 -37.23
C VAL A 145 6.04 26.39 -38.73
N ARG A 146 6.07 25.13 -39.20
CA ARG A 146 6.14 24.78 -40.62
C ARG A 146 4.87 25.13 -41.40
N LEU A 147 3.70 25.09 -40.75
CA LEU A 147 2.44 25.61 -41.31
C LEU A 147 2.43 27.14 -41.37
N LEU A 148 2.97 27.83 -40.36
CA LEU A 148 3.11 29.29 -40.36
C LEU A 148 4.12 29.76 -41.42
N GLU A 149 5.25 29.07 -41.56
CA GLU A 149 6.23 29.32 -42.63
C GLU A 149 5.61 29.07 -44.01
N GLN A 150 4.92 27.94 -44.24
CA GLN A 150 4.18 27.72 -45.49
C GLN A 150 3.06 28.74 -45.73
N ALA A 151 2.38 29.21 -44.69
CA ALA A 151 1.35 30.23 -44.82
C ALA A 151 1.98 31.59 -45.17
N GLN A 152 3.10 31.96 -44.57
CA GLN A 152 3.86 33.18 -44.84
C GLN A 152 4.50 33.16 -46.24
N GLU A 153 5.01 32.02 -46.67
CA GLU A 153 5.62 31.80 -48.00
C GLU A 153 4.55 31.87 -49.10
N ARG A 154 3.41 31.18 -48.94
CA ARG A 154 2.24 31.34 -49.83
C ARG A 154 1.69 32.76 -49.81
N ALA A 155 1.62 33.39 -48.63
CA ALA A 155 1.17 34.78 -48.52
C ALA A 155 2.14 35.79 -49.13
N GLN A 156 3.39 35.41 -49.42
CA GLN A 156 4.45 36.27 -49.97
C GLN A 156 4.66 37.57 -49.18
N GLY A 157 4.44 37.55 -47.87
CA GLY A 157 4.52 38.72 -46.99
C GLY A 157 3.39 39.76 -47.15
N ARG A 158 2.35 39.47 -47.95
CA ARG A 158 1.17 40.33 -48.12
C ARG A 158 0.34 40.40 -46.85
N SER A 159 -0.29 41.54 -46.56
CA SER A 159 -1.17 41.64 -45.39
C SER A 159 -2.46 40.82 -45.54
N PRO A 160 -3.13 40.43 -44.44
CA PRO A 160 -4.44 39.77 -44.49
C PRO A 160 -5.51 40.60 -45.23
N ASN A 161 -5.37 41.93 -45.26
CA ASN A 161 -6.27 42.82 -45.99
C ASN A 161 -6.03 42.80 -47.50
N GLU A 162 -4.78 42.64 -47.97
CA GLU A 162 -4.48 42.42 -49.39
C GLU A 162 -5.07 41.10 -49.88
N TRP A 163 -4.93 40.02 -49.10
CA TRP A 163 -5.55 38.73 -49.41
C TRP A 163 -7.08 38.80 -49.42
N ARG A 164 -7.70 39.47 -48.43
CA ARG A 164 -9.15 39.70 -48.40
C ARG A 164 -9.62 40.53 -49.60
N THR A 165 -8.83 41.51 -50.03
CA THR A 165 -9.13 42.35 -51.22
C THR A 165 -9.03 41.55 -52.51
N ALA A 166 -7.96 40.77 -52.70
CA ALA A 166 -7.78 39.91 -53.87
C ALA A 166 -8.85 38.81 -53.96
N ALA A 167 -9.23 38.21 -52.83
CA ALA A 167 -10.31 37.22 -52.79
C ALA A 167 -11.69 37.83 -53.12
N ASN A 168 -11.94 39.08 -52.73
CA ASN A 168 -13.17 39.79 -53.06
C ASN A 168 -13.22 40.21 -54.54
N ASP A 169 -12.10 40.69 -55.11
CA ASP A 169 -11.95 40.93 -56.56
C ASP A 169 -12.22 39.64 -57.35
N LEU A 170 -11.65 38.52 -56.91
CA LEU A 170 -11.84 37.20 -57.53
C LEU A 170 -13.30 36.73 -57.46
N ARG A 171 -13.97 36.85 -56.31
CA ARG A 171 -15.40 36.52 -56.15
C ARG A 171 -16.29 37.40 -57.03
N TRP A 172 -16.00 38.70 -57.13
CA TRP A 172 -16.75 39.62 -57.98
C TRP A 172 -16.60 39.25 -59.46
N ARG A 173 -15.37 39.01 -59.94
CA ARG A 173 -15.11 38.54 -61.31
C ARG A 173 -15.73 37.17 -61.58
N GLN A 174 -15.69 36.25 -60.62
CA GLN A 174 -16.38 34.95 -60.73
C GLN A 174 -17.89 35.14 -60.93
N SER A 175 -18.55 35.98 -60.11
CA SER A 175 -19.99 36.26 -60.28
C SER A 175 -20.30 36.85 -61.67
N VAL A 176 -19.49 37.80 -62.13
CA VAL A 176 -19.62 38.38 -63.47
C VAL A 176 -19.43 37.32 -64.56
N ALA A 177 -18.43 36.43 -64.43
CA ALA A 177 -18.18 35.35 -65.37
C ALA A 177 -19.32 34.33 -65.41
N GLU A 178 -19.80 33.91 -64.24
CA GLU A 178 -20.93 32.99 -64.12
C GLU A 178 -22.21 33.56 -64.72
N ASP A 179 -22.50 34.85 -64.54
CA ASP A 179 -23.69 35.48 -65.11
C ASP A 179 -23.60 35.63 -66.64
N HIS A 180 -22.39 35.86 -67.18
CA HIS A 180 -22.15 35.78 -68.62
C HIS A 180 -22.25 34.34 -69.15
N ILE A 181 -21.80 33.32 -68.40
CA ILE A 181 -21.97 31.90 -68.75
C ILE A 181 -23.47 31.55 -68.77
N LYS A 182 -24.23 31.90 -67.72
CA LYS A 182 -25.69 31.73 -67.67
C LYS A 182 -26.37 32.47 -68.84
N GLN A 183 -25.84 33.60 -69.30
CA GLN A 183 -26.34 34.29 -70.48
C GLN A 183 -26.02 33.55 -71.79
N ILE A 184 -24.80 33.02 -71.94
CA ILE A 184 -24.38 32.18 -73.08
C ILE A 184 -25.25 30.93 -73.17
N GLU A 185 -25.46 30.22 -72.06
CA GLU A 185 -26.31 29.02 -71.99
C GLU A 185 -27.76 29.31 -72.37
N ARG A 186 -28.31 30.46 -71.96
CA ARG A 186 -29.69 30.87 -72.28
C ARG A 186 -29.84 31.34 -73.72
N GLN A 187 -28.91 32.15 -74.21
CA GLN A 187 -29.05 32.85 -75.51
C GLN A 187 -28.36 32.13 -76.67
N HIS A 188 -27.49 31.17 -76.38
CA HIS A 188 -26.63 30.45 -77.35
C HIS A 188 -25.73 31.39 -78.18
N THR A 189 -25.44 32.58 -77.63
CA THR A 189 -24.63 33.64 -78.23
C THR A 189 -23.73 34.28 -77.18
N VAL A 190 -22.50 34.60 -77.54
CA VAL A 190 -21.54 35.29 -76.67
C VAL A 190 -21.98 36.76 -76.47
N PRO A 191 -22.13 37.25 -75.22
CA PRO A 191 -22.46 38.64 -74.97
C PRO A 191 -21.40 39.60 -75.52
N VAL A 192 -21.84 40.65 -76.21
CA VAL A 192 -20.95 41.70 -76.72
C VAL A 192 -20.27 42.39 -75.53
N GLY A 193 -18.93 42.42 -75.55
CA GLY A 193 -18.11 42.92 -74.44
C GLY A 193 -17.53 41.84 -73.51
N PHE A 194 -18.02 40.59 -73.53
CA PHE A 194 -17.47 39.53 -72.67
C PHE A 194 -16.00 39.22 -72.99
N ALA A 195 -15.63 39.24 -74.27
CA ALA A 195 -14.24 39.07 -74.71
C ALA A 195 -13.34 40.23 -74.24
N ASP A 196 -13.85 41.47 -74.23
CA ASP A 196 -13.12 42.66 -73.78
C ASP A 196 -12.91 42.63 -72.25
N ILE A 197 -13.93 42.18 -71.49
CA ILE A 197 -13.84 41.95 -70.04
C ILE A 197 -12.77 40.89 -69.72
N LEU A 198 -12.77 39.76 -70.43
CA LEU A 198 -11.74 38.72 -70.27
C LEU A 198 -10.33 39.24 -70.63
N LEU A 199 -10.21 40.07 -71.68
CA LEU A 199 -8.95 40.73 -72.05
C LEU A 199 -8.47 41.77 -71.02
N GLU A 200 -9.38 42.51 -70.40
CA GLU A 200 -9.05 43.42 -69.30
C GLU A 200 -8.55 42.63 -68.08
N TRP A 201 -9.20 41.51 -67.76
CA TRP A 201 -8.77 40.63 -66.68
C TRP A 201 -7.42 39.95 -66.97
N SER A 202 -7.14 39.55 -68.22
CA SER A 202 -5.84 38.96 -68.61
C SER A 202 -4.67 39.95 -68.59
N ARG A 203 -4.97 41.26 -68.71
CA ARG A 203 -4.01 42.37 -68.68
C ARG A 203 -3.83 43.00 -67.28
N GLY A 204 -4.72 42.69 -66.34
CA GLY A 204 -4.74 43.27 -65.00
C GLY A 204 -3.67 42.71 -64.04
N VAL A 205 -3.79 43.09 -62.76
CA VAL A 205 -2.89 42.71 -61.63
C VAL A 205 -2.64 41.20 -61.57
N TRP A 206 -3.62 40.41 -61.99
CA TRP A 206 -3.55 38.95 -62.08
C TRP A 206 -2.35 38.42 -62.87
N LYS A 207 -1.83 39.14 -63.87
CA LYS A 207 -0.60 38.75 -64.61
C LYS A 207 0.67 38.83 -63.75
N GLN A 208 0.58 39.40 -62.54
CA GLN A 208 1.61 39.43 -61.50
C GLN A 208 1.45 38.29 -60.47
N HIS A 209 0.50 37.37 -60.67
CA HIS A 209 0.22 36.26 -59.76
C HIS A 209 0.45 34.91 -60.48
N SER A 210 1.56 34.25 -60.14
CA SER A 210 1.99 32.98 -60.76
C SER A 210 0.96 31.85 -60.63
N GLU A 211 0.14 31.88 -59.57
CA GLU A 211 -0.91 30.89 -59.30
C GLU A 211 -2.05 30.94 -60.33
N TYR A 212 -2.37 32.13 -60.83
CA TYR A 212 -3.42 32.31 -61.83
C TYR A 212 -2.89 32.34 -63.28
N ALA A 213 -1.57 32.41 -63.47
CA ALA A 213 -0.96 32.39 -64.80
C ALA A 213 -1.45 31.24 -65.71
N PRO A 214 -1.65 29.98 -65.23
CA PRO A 214 -2.22 28.92 -66.06
C PRO A 214 -3.68 29.18 -66.47
N LEU A 215 -4.50 29.75 -65.57
CA LEU A 215 -5.91 30.07 -65.85
C LEU A 215 -6.04 31.27 -66.80
N LEU A 216 -5.21 32.29 -66.60
CA LEU A 216 -5.12 33.45 -67.51
C LEU A 216 -4.63 33.02 -68.89
N HIS A 217 -3.64 32.11 -68.95
CA HIS A 217 -3.16 31.55 -70.21
C HIS A 217 -4.26 30.72 -70.88
N LEU A 218 -5.01 29.90 -70.14
CA LEU A 218 -6.17 29.18 -70.66
C LEU A 218 -7.28 30.14 -71.15
N CYS A 219 -7.51 31.28 -70.50
CA CYS A 219 -8.44 32.30 -70.97
C CYS A 219 -7.93 33.03 -72.22
N GLU A 220 -6.63 33.34 -72.31
CA GLU A 220 -6.01 33.92 -73.52
C GLU A 220 -6.03 32.91 -74.68
N GLU A 221 -5.78 31.61 -74.41
CA GLU A 221 -5.95 30.52 -75.37
C GLU A 221 -7.41 30.30 -75.76
N LEU A 222 -8.37 30.38 -74.84
CA LEU A 222 -9.80 30.26 -75.13
C LEU A 222 -10.33 31.46 -75.92
N LEU A 223 -9.77 32.66 -75.76
CA LEU A 223 -10.09 33.82 -76.58
C LEU A 223 -9.56 33.67 -78.02
N LEU A 224 -8.32 33.17 -78.18
CA LEU A 224 -7.74 32.83 -79.48
C LEU A 224 -8.52 31.68 -80.14
N LEU A 225 -8.77 30.60 -79.38
CA LEU A 225 -9.60 29.48 -79.81
C LEU A 225 -11.04 29.92 -80.09
N MET A 226 -11.61 30.93 -79.43
CA MET A 226 -12.95 31.42 -79.81
C MET A 226 -12.96 32.24 -81.09
N GLN A 227 -11.81 32.79 -81.53
CA GLN A 227 -11.68 33.38 -82.86
C GLN A 227 -11.61 32.27 -83.93
N ASP A 228 -10.82 31.21 -83.68
CA ASP A 228 -10.66 30.06 -84.60
C ASP A 228 -11.85 29.06 -84.58
N ALA A 229 -12.53 28.89 -83.44
CA ALA A 229 -13.58 27.89 -83.23
C ALA A 229 -14.91 28.26 -83.89
N THR A 230 -15.13 29.56 -84.16
CA THR A 230 -16.19 29.99 -85.10
C THR A 230 -16.01 29.38 -86.50
N GLU A 231 -14.79 29.00 -86.88
CA GLU A 231 -14.53 28.23 -88.11
C GLU A 231 -14.51 26.70 -87.84
N ALA A 232 -13.96 26.25 -86.72
CA ALA A 232 -13.70 24.82 -86.46
C ALA A 232 -14.88 23.99 -85.90
N VAL A 233 -15.83 24.58 -85.14
CA VAL A 233 -16.86 23.83 -84.37
C VAL A 233 -17.88 23.05 -85.22
N ARG A 234 -17.80 23.15 -86.55
CA ARG A 234 -18.52 22.24 -87.48
C ARG A 234 -18.02 20.77 -87.40
N GLY A 235 -16.90 20.48 -86.72
CA GLY A 235 -16.30 19.14 -86.67
C GLY A 235 -16.20 18.45 -85.30
N LEU A 236 -16.97 17.35 -85.15
CA LEU A 236 -16.64 16.11 -84.40
C LEU A 236 -16.77 16.04 -82.85
N LEU A 237 -17.45 14.97 -82.38
CA LEU A 237 -17.71 14.48 -80.99
C LEU A 237 -18.06 12.94 -81.07
N PRO A 238 -18.14 12.09 -79.99
CA PRO A 238 -17.25 11.84 -78.81
C PRO A 238 -17.00 10.28 -78.48
N PRO A 239 -16.83 9.65 -77.24
CA PRO A 239 -15.67 8.75 -76.90
C PRO A 239 -15.91 7.37 -76.04
N PRO A 240 -15.21 6.87 -74.95
CA PRO A 240 -14.88 5.40 -74.65
C PRO A 240 -15.07 4.82 -73.16
N VAL A 241 -14.35 3.74 -72.64
CA VAL A 241 -13.81 3.43 -71.21
C VAL A 241 -13.99 2.01 -70.43
N LEU A 242 -13.06 1.56 -69.49
CA LEU A 242 -13.07 0.67 -68.19
C LEU A 242 -12.44 -0.81 -67.92
N CYS A 243 -12.27 -1.30 -66.62
CA CYS A 243 -11.52 -2.52 -65.98
C CYS A 243 -12.22 -3.20 -64.68
N GLU A 244 -11.81 -4.11 -63.70
CA GLU A 244 -10.67 -5.04 -63.18
C GLU A 244 -11.19 -6.14 -62.08
N LEU A 245 -10.62 -6.95 -61.07
CA LEU A 245 -9.35 -7.30 -60.26
C LEU A 245 -9.36 -8.72 -59.43
N THR A 246 -8.61 -9.02 -58.28
CA THR A 246 -8.38 -10.34 -57.46
C THR A 246 -8.06 -10.20 -55.88
N PRO A 247 -7.57 -11.09 -54.88
CA PRO A 247 -7.16 -12.57 -54.57
C PRO A 247 -7.79 -13.26 -53.22
N ILE A 248 -7.37 -14.17 -52.22
CA ILE A 248 -6.22 -15.01 -51.55
C ILE A 248 -6.70 -16.43 -50.91
N THR A 249 -6.34 -17.27 -49.83
CA THR A 249 -5.56 -17.53 -48.49
C THR A 249 -5.04 -19.06 -48.23
N GLU A 250 -4.76 -19.87 -47.12
CA GLU A 250 -4.78 -20.01 -45.56
C GLU A 250 -3.98 -21.26 -44.86
N GLU A 251 -4.10 -21.70 -43.53
CA GLU A 251 -3.09 -22.57 -42.66
C GLU A 251 -3.52 -23.59 -41.43
N MET A 252 -2.67 -24.23 -40.50
CA MET A 252 -2.99 -25.27 -39.33
C MET A 252 -1.95 -25.71 -38.09
N ASN A 253 -2.26 -26.51 -36.95
CA ASN A 253 -1.43 -26.82 -35.60
C ASN A 253 -1.72 -28.09 -34.53
N VAL A 254 -0.92 -28.51 -33.40
CA VAL A 254 -1.03 -29.73 -32.33
C VAL A 254 0.06 -29.93 -31.08
N ILE A 255 0.29 -30.79 -29.94
CA ILE A 255 -0.22 -31.65 -28.65
C ILE A 255 1.00 -32.38 -27.74
N LYS A 256 1.23 -33.05 -26.48
CA LYS A 256 0.84 -33.56 -24.98
C LYS A 256 2.13 -34.03 -24.04
N GLY A 257 2.37 -34.73 -22.82
CA GLY A 257 1.88 -35.53 -21.53
C GLY A 257 3.05 -36.19 -20.55
N ASP A 258 3.16 -37.02 -19.39
CA ASP A 258 2.49 -37.71 -18.12
C ASP A 258 3.52 -38.66 -17.19
N ASP A 259 3.54 -39.43 -15.97
CA ASP A 259 3.02 -39.60 -14.49
C ASP A 259 3.65 -40.79 -13.44
N ASN A 260 3.46 -40.86 -12.03
CA ASN A 260 3.55 -41.90 -10.78
C ASN A 260 4.84 -42.65 -10.06
N GLU A 261 5.02 -43.43 -8.86
CA GLU A 261 4.50 -43.81 -7.40
C GLU A 261 5.30 -44.95 -6.44
N ASP A 262 5.25 -45.15 -5.02
CA ASP A 262 5.91 -46.28 -4.06
C ASP A 262 5.61 -46.48 -2.42
N LYS A 263 6.01 -47.57 -1.57
CA LYS A 263 6.02 -47.80 0.02
C LYS A 263 6.46 -49.17 0.86
N HIS A 264 6.79 -49.26 2.25
CA HIS A 264 7.06 -50.55 3.17
C HIS A 264 7.06 -50.61 4.84
N THR A 265 7.55 -51.68 5.66
CA THR A 265 7.22 -52.10 7.18
C THR A 265 8.05 -53.18 8.14
N ASN A 266 7.69 -53.49 9.48
CA ASN A 266 7.86 -54.71 10.48
C ASN A 266 8.97 -54.83 11.69
N ASN A 267 9.11 -55.71 12.80
CA ASN A 267 8.41 -56.59 13.90
C ASN A 267 9.45 -57.34 14.95
N ASN A 268 9.41 -58.18 16.09
CA ASN A 268 8.59 -58.78 17.30
C ASN A 268 9.42 -59.69 18.41
N ASN A 269 9.02 -60.09 19.70
CA ASN A 269 9.72 -61.05 20.75
C ASN A 269 9.04 -61.55 22.17
N ASN A 270 9.47 -62.62 22.99
CA ASN A 270 9.09 -63.06 24.45
C ASN A 270 9.75 -64.36 25.21
N ASN A 271 9.67 -64.58 26.59
CA ASN A 271 9.45 -65.86 27.46
C ASN A 271 10.44 -66.49 28.59
N ASN A 272 9.91 -67.21 29.64
CA ASN A 272 10.35 -68.48 30.40
C ASN A 272 10.59 -68.56 31.98
N ASN A 273 10.31 -69.70 32.69
CA ASN A 273 10.67 -70.03 34.14
C ASN A 273 10.33 -71.49 34.69
N ASN A 274 11.12 -72.15 35.58
CA ASN A 274 10.76 -73.34 36.46
C ASN A 274 11.95 -73.97 37.28
N ASP A 275 11.78 -74.37 38.58
CA ASP A 275 12.62 -75.36 39.37
C ASP A 275 12.16 -75.44 40.87
N LYS A 276 11.94 -76.63 41.51
CA LYS A 276 11.70 -76.72 42.99
C LYS A 276 11.64 -78.05 43.83
N ASP A 277 11.74 -79.27 43.28
CA ASP A 277 11.20 -80.47 43.99
C ASP A 277 12.14 -81.34 44.88
N ASP A 278 13.47 -81.19 44.83
CA ASP A 278 14.40 -82.23 45.35
C ASP A 278 14.56 -82.33 46.89
N ASP A 279 14.44 -81.22 47.63
CA ASP A 279 14.81 -81.14 49.06
C ASP A 279 14.02 -82.09 49.99
N ALA A 280 12.78 -82.42 49.63
CA ALA A 280 11.87 -83.19 50.48
C ALA A 280 12.34 -84.63 50.77
N ILE A 281 13.18 -85.20 49.90
CA ILE A 281 13.55 -86.62 49.94
C ILE A 281 14.64 -86.89 50.99
N ALA A 282 15.62 -85.99 51.14
CA ALA A 282 16.78 -86.19 52.00
C ALA A 282 16.39 -86.33 53.49
N LEU A 283 15.52 -85.42 53.97
CA LEU A 283 15.15 -85.32 55.39
C LEU A 283 14.43 -86.59 55.89
N SER A 284 13.59 -87.21 55.04
CA SER A 284 12.82 -88.42 55.36
C SER A 284 13.69 -89.64 55.67
N THR A 285 14.95 -89.64 55.25
CA THR A 285 15.85 -90.79 55.37
C THR A 285 16.57 -90.78 56.73
N ALA A 286 17.04 -89.62 57.18
CA ALA A 286 17.80 -89.47 58.43
C ALA A 286 16.97 -89.78 59.69
N THR A 287 15.67 -89.49 59.70
CA THR A 287 14.78 -89.76 60.85
C THR A 287 14.58 -91.26 61.07
N LYS A 288 14.49 -92.05 59.99
CA LYS A 288 14.25 -93.51 60.06
C LYS A 288 15.42 -94.25 60.71
N THR A 289 16.66 -93.86 60.41
CA THR A 289 17.86 -94.46 60.98
C THR A 289 17.94 -94.28 62.50
N CYS A 290 17.55 -93.11 63.01
CA CYS A 290 17.60 -92.81 64.44
C CYS A 290 16.60 -93.67 65.25
N ALA A 291 15.37 -93.80 64.74
CA ALA A 291 14.35 -94.68 65.34
C ALA A 291 14.80 -96.16 65.38
N TYR A 292 15.48 -96.64 64.34
CA TYR A 292 16.03 -98.00 64.30
C TYR A 292 17.12 -98.22 65.36
N THR A 293 18.02 -97.24 65.56
CA THR A 293 19.03 -97.33 66.63
C THR A 293 18.44 -97.28 68.04
N GLU A 294 17.35 -96.55 68.25
CA GLU A 294 16.67 -96.50 69.55
C GLU A 294 15.94 -97.82 69.86
N GLY A 295 15.26 -98.42 68.88
CA GLY A 295 14.69 -99.78 69.02
C GLY A 295 15.77 -100.81 69.37
N SER A 296 16.89 -100.81 68.62
CA SER A 296 18.02 -101.70 68.86
C SER A 296 18.61 -101.57 70.28
N LEU A 297 18.59 -100.37 70.87
CA LEU A 297 19.03 -100.15 72.26
C LEU A 297 18.04 -100.72 73.28
N ARG A 298 16.74 -100.62 73.04
CA ARG A 298 15.71 -101.24 73.90
C ARG A 298 15.78 -102.77 73.86
N ASP A 299 16.02 -103.34 72.68
CA ASP A 299 16.21 -104.79 72.51
C ASP A 299 17.46 -105.29 73.27
N LEU A 300 18.57 -104.55 73.19
CA LEU A 300 19.78 -104.83 73.97
C LEU A 300 19.56 -104.73 75.49
N ASP A 301 18.76 -103.76 75.94
CA ASP A 301 18.42 -103.60 77.36
C ASP A 301 17.54 -104.76 77.87
N CYS A 302 16.58 -105.24 77.06
CA CYS A 302 15.78 -106.42 77.39
C CYS A 302 16.65 -107.70 77.42
N ILE A 303 17.59 -107.85 76.48
CA ILE A 303 18.57 -108.95 76.50
C ILE A 303 19.49 -108.85 77.73
N ALA A 304 19.78 -107.65 78.22
CA ALA A 304 20.58 -107.45 79.43
C ALA A 304 19.82 -107.89 80.68
N GLU A 305 18.54 -107.54 80.80
CA GLU A 305 17.70 -107.98 81.91
C GLU A 305 17.62 -109.51 81.97
N VAL A 306 17.31 -110.17 80.84
CA VAL A 306 17.33 -111.64 80.71
C VAL A 306 18.70 -112.23 81.03
N GLY A 307 19.79 -111.61 80.54
CA GLY A 307 21.16 -112.03 80.83
C GLY A 307 21.47 -112.02 82.34
N THR A 308 21.11 -110.94 83.05
CA THR A 308 21.34 -110.85 84.50
C THR A 308 20.43 -111.77 85.32
N LEU A 309 19.27 -112.17 84.79
CA LEU A 309 18.43 -113.21 85.41
C LEU A 309 19.09 -114.59 85.26
N MET A 310 19.57 -114.93 84.06
CA MET A 310 20.30 -116.18 83.81
C MET A 310 21.62 -116.27 84.61
N GLU A 311 22.36 -115.17 84.74
CA GLU A 311 23.58 -115.11 85.57
C GLU A 311 23.25 -115.39 87.05
N LYS A 312 22.24 -114.74 87.63
CA LYS A 312 21.78 -114.98 89.02
C LYS A 312 21.26 -116.40 89.24
N GLU A 313 20.53 -116.96 88.27
CA GLU A 313 19.99 -118.31 88.38
C GLU A 313 21.13 -119.34 88.33
N ALA A 314 22.11 -119.17 87.45
CA ALA A 314 23.31 -120.01 87.39
C ALA A 314 24.18 -119.93 88.66
N GLU A 315 24.42 -118.71 89.18
CA GLU A 315 25.05 -118.49 90.49
C GLU A 315 24.28 -119.22 91.61
N GLY A 316 22.94 -119.17 91.58
CA GLY A 316 22.06 -119.86 92.53
C GLY A 316 22.18 -121.39 92.53
N VAL A 317 22.59 -122.00 91.42
CA VAL A 317 22.91 -123.46 91.34
C VAL A 317 24.40 -123.77 91.54
N GLY A 318 25.23 -122.76 91.83
CA GLY A 318 26.68 -122.92 92.01
C GLY A 318 27.47 -123.07 90.70
N LEU A 319 26.88 -122.70 89.56
CA LEU A 319 27.53 -122.76 88.24
C LEU A 319 28.14 -121.39 87.89
N CYS A 320 29.42 -121.20 88.21
CA CYS A 320 30.16 -120.01 87.76
C CYS A 320 30.31 -120.01 86.23
N CYS A 321 29.57 -119.16 85.54
CA CYS A 321 29.68 -118.96 84.09
C CYS A 321 31.08 -118.42 83.72
N ALA A 322 31.89 -119.24 83.04
CA ALA A 322 33.28 -118.89 82.69
C ALA A 322 33.43 -117.77 81.63
N VAL A 323 32.31 -117.28 81.10
CA VAL A 323 32.18 -116.04 80.31
C VAL A 323 30.91 -115.36 80.80
N LEU A 324 30.97 -114.09 81.18
CA LEU A 324 29.81 -113.29 81.56
C LEU A 324 29.12 -112.74 80.30
N PRO A 325 27.86 -113.12 79.99
CA PRO A 325 27.08 -112.45 78.95
C PRO A 325 27.05 -110.93 79.12
N ARG A 326 26.93 -110.47 80.37
CA ARG A 326 26.80 -109.06 80.73
C ARG A 326 27.95 -108.17 80.23
N GLU A 327 29.21 -108.54 80.42
CA GLU A 327 30.35 -107.70 80.01
C GLU A 327 30.36 -107.47 78.48
N ARG A 328 30.07 -108.52 77.71
CA ARG A 328 29.99 -108.45 76.25
C ARG A 328 28.83 -107.58 75.78
N LEU A 329 27.73 -107.62 76.52
CA LEU A 329 26.52 -106.86 76.21
C LEU A 329 26.62 -105.40 76.64
N GLU A 330 27.22 -105.09 77.79
CA GLU A 330 27.55 -103.71 78.21
C GLU A 330 28.51 -103.06 77.19
N LEU A 331 29.48 -103.81 76.63
CA LEU A 331 30.34 -103.34 75.55
C LEU A 331 29.56 -103.11 74.22
N ALA A 332 28.57 -103.95 73.90
CA ALA A 332 27.72 -103.76 72.72
C ALA A 332 26.78 -102.54 72.89
N ARG A 333 26.18 -102.39 74.07
CA ARG A 333 25.34 -101.26 74.48
C ARG A 333 26.12 -99.95 74.42
N SER A 334 27.34 -99.92 74.96
CA SER A 334 28.25 -98.78 74.89
C SER A 334 28.50 -98.35 73.44
N LYS A 335 28.80 -99.28 72.54
CA LYS A 335 28.96 -99.00 71.10
C LYS A 335 27.68 -98.45 70.47
N CYS A 336 26.51 -98.99 70.81
CA CYS A 336 25.24 -98.51 70.28
C CYS A 336 24.91 -97.08 70.77
N ILE A 337 25.21 -96.75 72.04
CA ILE A 337 25.09 -95.39 72.58
C ILE A 337 26.05 -94.44 71.83
N SER A 338 27.31 -94.83 71.60
CA SER A 338 28.26 -94.02 70.83
C SER A 338 27.82 -93.81 69.37
N LEU A 339 27.22 -94.83 68.74
CA LEU A 339 26.66 -94.72 67.38
C LEU A 339 25.43 -93.80 67.35
N GLN A 340 24.55 -93.87 68.35
CA GLN A 340 23.41 -92.95 68.46
C GLN A 340 23.86 -91.50 68.68
N GLN A 341 24.86 -91.28 69.55
CA GLN A 341 25.47 -89.96 69.77
C GLN A 341 26.12 -89.42 68.50
N LEU A 342 26.83 -90.26 67.73
CA LEU A 342 27.43 -89.91 66.44
C LEU A 342 26.35 -89.58 65.39
N ALA A 343 25.24 -90.33 65.34
CA ALA A 343 24.13 -90.06 64.44
C ALA A 343 23.44 -88.71 64.77
N ILE A 344 23.24 -88.39 66.05
CA ILE A 344 22.71 -87.10 66.50
C ILE A 344 23.69 -85.96 66.17
N ALA A 345 25.00 -86.17 66.33
CA ALA A 345 26.02 -85.19 65.95
C ALA A 345 26.04 -84.95 64.43
N LEU A 346 25.91 -86.01 63.62
CA LEU A 346 25.83 -85.92 62.16
C LEU A 346 24.54 -85.23 61.68
N GLN A 347 23.39 -85.50 62.31
CA GLN A 347 22.14 -84.78 62.04
C GLN A 347 22.28 -83.28 62.33
N LYS A 348 22.90 -82.91 63.47
CA LYS A 348 23.18 -81.50 63.80
C LYS A 348 24.14 -80.85 62.81
N ALA A 349 25.22 -81.54 62.42
CA ALA A 349 26.15 -81.04 61.40
C ALA A 349 25.47 -80.85 60.04
N THR A 350 24.59 -81.78 59.63
CA THR A 350 23.79 -81.68 58.40
C THR A 350 22.82 -80.50 58.47
N ALA A 351 22.11 -80.32 59.57
CA ALA A 351 21.21 -79.18 59.75
C ALA A 351 21.96 -77.83 59.66
N VAL A 352 23.13 -77.71 60.31
CA VAL A 352 24.00 -76.52 60.21
C VAL A 352 24.53 -76.34 58.78
N SER A 353 24.88 -77.42 58.07
CA SER A 353 25.32 -77.36 56.67
C SER A 353 24.20 -76.87 55.74
N ASN A 354 22.97 -77.34 55.93
CA ASN A 354 21.82 -76.92 55.13
C ASN A 354 21.39 -75.48 55.46
N GLU A 355 21.61 -75.01 56.69
CA GLU A 355 21.45 -73.60 57.06
C GLU A 355 22.50 -72.73 56.34
N HIS A 356 23.76 -73.18 56.29
CA HIS A 356 24.82 -72.48 55.53
C HIS A 356 24.56 -72.49 54.02
N ALA A 357 24.01 -73.57 53.46
CA ALA A 357 23.63 -73.63 52.05
C ALA A 357 22.56 -72.57 51.71
N ARG A 358 21.44 -72.52 52.46
CA ARG A 358 20.41 -71.48 52.29
C ARG A 358 20.96 -70.06 52.48
N ASN A 359 21.80 -69.83 53.48
CA ASN A 359 22.44 -68.52 53.68
C ASN A 359 23.36 -68.12 52.50
N LEU A 360 24.00 -69.08 51.83
CA LEU A 360 24.82 -68.83 50.64
C LEU A 360 23.95 -68.58 49.38
N GLU A 361 22.81 -69.27 49.25
CA GLU A 361 21.83 -69.04 48.19
C GLU A 361 21.18 -67.66 48.31
N GLU A 362 20.81 -67.23 49.53
CA GLU A 362 20.33 -65.87 49.81
C GLU A 362 21.40 -64.81 49.48
N GLN A 363 22.67 -65.07 49.79
CA GLN A 363 23.77 -64.17 49.43
C GLN A 363 24.02 -64.12 47.92
N ASP A 364 23.97 -65.23 47.20
CA ASP A 364 24.11 -65.26 45.74
C ASP A 364 22.93 -64.57 45.03
N ALA A 365 21.70 -64.76 45.53
CA ALA A 365 20.53 -64.02 45.06
C ALA A 365 20.66 -62.50 45.29
N LEU A 366 21.16 -62.08 46.45
CA LEU A 366 21.44 -60.67 46.74
C LEU A 366 22.58 -60.11 45.88
N VAL A 367 23.65 -60.88 45.62
CA VAL A 367 24.73 -60.49 44.70
C VAL A 367 24.23 -60.36 43.26
N LYS A 368 23.32 -61.25 42.81
CA LYS A 368 22.66 -61.14 41.49
C LYS A 368 21.84 -59.86 41.38
N LEU A 369 21.01 -59.54 42.38
CA LEU A 369 20.21 -58.31 42.42
C LEU A 369 21.09 -57.05 42.45
N LEU A 370 22.18 -57.05 43.24
CA LEU A 370 23.14 -55.94 43.24
C LEU A 370 23.82 -55.78 41.87
N LYS A 371 24.20 -56.88 41.21
CA LYS A 371 24.83 -56.85 39.89
C LYS A 371 23.89 -56.34 38.79
N GLU A 372 22.61 -56.72 38.85
CA GLU A 372 21.56 -56.17 37.99
C GLU A 372 21.36 -54.67 38.27
N ARG A 373 21.31 -54.25 39.54
CA ARG A 373 21.18 -52.84 39.92
C ARG A 373 22.36 -52.00 39.45
N VAL A 374 23.59 -52.51 39.51
CA VAL A 374 24.79 -51.87 38.95
C VAL A 374 24.65 -51.75 37.42
N SER A 375 24.32 -52.82 36.70
CA SER A 375 24.13 -52.78 35.24
C SER A 375 23.05 -51.77 34.81
N ASN A 376 21.96 -51.64 35.59
CA ASN A 376 20.91 -50.66 35.36
C ASN A 376 21.38 -49.22 35.66
N LEU A 377 22.21 -49.01 36.69
CA LEU A 377 22.81 -47.71 37.00
C LEU A 377 23.85 -47.28 35.95
N ASP A 378 24.69 -48.20 35.46
CA ASP A 378 25.63 -47.94 34.38
C ASP A 378 24.89 -47.59 33.07
N THR A 379 23.78 -48.27 32.78
CA THR A 379 22.92 -47.94 31.63
C THR A 379 22.26 -46.56 31.78
N GLN A 380 21.77 -46.22 32.98
CA GLN A 380 21.24 -44.89 33.29
C GLN A 380 22.32 -43.80 33.13
N ARG A 381 23.55 -44.07 33.61
CA ARG A 381 24.70 -43.17 33.47
C ARG A 381 25.07 -42.94 32.00
N ILE A 382 25.19 -44.00 31.19
CA ILE A 382 25.51 -43.88 29.75
C ILE A 382 24.43 -43.07 29.02
N ASN A 383 23.16 -43.24 29.38
CA ASN A 383 22.06 -42.44 28.82
C ASN A 383 22.14 -40.96 29.23
N MET A 384 22.51 -40.66 30.48
CA MET A 384 22.74 -39.28 30.94
C MET A 384 23.94 -38.65 30.23
N GLU A 385 25.09 -39.34 30.15
CA GLU A 385 26.29 -38.87 29.43
C GLU A 385 25.99 -38.65 27.93
N SER A 386 25.20 -39.52 27.30
CA SER A 386 24.75 -39.36 25.92
C SER A 386 23.80 -38.17 25.72
N ASN A 387 22.90 -37.89 26.66
CA ASN A 387 22.00 -36.73 26.57
C ASN A 387 22.76 -35.42 26.80
N GLN A 388 23.67 -35.39 27.79
CA GLN A 388 24.55 -34.25 28.03
C GLN A 388 25.44 -33.95 26.80
N GLN A 389 25.92 -34.98 26.10
CA GLN A 389 26.64 -34.79 24.83
C GLN A 389 25.77 -34.20 23.71
N LYS A 390 24.46 -34.50 23.66
CA LYS A 390 23.53 -33.88 22.69
C LYS A 390 23.28 -32.42 23.04
N GLU A 391 23.06 -32.10 24.31
CA GLU A 391 22.91 -30.71 24.79
C GLU A 391 24.16 -29.88 24.47
N ILE A 392 25.35 -30.41 24.75
CA ILE A 392 26.64 -29.78 24.38
C ILE A 392 26.80 -29.62 22.86
N ALA A 393 26.21 -30.48 22.03
CA ALA A 393 26.24 -30.38 20.57
C ALA A 393 25.19 -29.41 20.00
N ILE A 394 24.13 -29.10 20.75
CA ILE A 394 23.08 -28.14 20.36
C ILE A 394 23.54 -26.70 20.63
N ILE A 395 24.22 -26.44 21.75
CA ILE A 395 24.67 -25.08 22.14
C ILE A 395 25.43 -24.34 21.02
N PRO A 396 26.39 -24.95 20.29
CA PRO A 396 27.03 -24.28 19.14
C PRO A 396 26.07 -23.91 18.00
N GLN A 397 25.05 -24.73 17.74
CA GLN A 397 24.05 -24.44 16.71
C GLN A 397 23.13 -23.29 17.11
N GLU A 398 22.80 -23.19 18.40
CA GLU A 398 22.05 -22.05 18.96
C GLU A 398 22.88 -20.77 18.91
N VAL A 399 24.18 -20.84 19.24
CA VAL A 399 25.12 -19.70 19.11
C VAL A 399 25.24 -19.26 17.64
N ASP A 400 25.49 -20.18 16.71
CA ASP A 400 25.53 -19.87 15.26
C ASP A 400 24.21 -19.24 14.78
N MET A 401 23.06 -19.75 15.25
CA MET A 401 21.75 -19.18 14.93
C MET A 401 21.59 -17.76 15.49
N HIS A 402 22.00 -17.50 16.72
CA HIS A 402 21.93 -16.18 17.34
C HIS A 402 22.90 -15.18 16.70
N GLU A 403 24.10 -15.60 16.30
CA GLU A 403 25.04 -14.75 15.55
C GLU A 403 24.49 -14.41 14.15
N ASN A 404 23.95 -15.39 13.43
CA ASN A 404 23.31 -15.15 12.13
C ASN A 404 22.08 -14.22 12.24
N LEU A 405 21.26 -14.40 13.28
CA LEU A 405 20.13 -13.51 13.57
C LEU A 405 20.62 -12.09 13.87
N SER A 406 21.63 -11.93 14.73
CA SER A 406 22.25 -10.65 15.06
C SER A 406 22.82 -9.94 13.82
N LEU A 407 23.53 -10.66 12.94
CA LEU A 407 24.01 -10.16 11.66
C LEU A 407 22.87 -9.73 10.72
N SER A 408 21.72 -10.41 10.76
CA SER A 408 20.53 -10.02 10.00
C SER A 408 19.91 -8.72 10.53
N TRP A 409 19.75 -8.59 11.86
CA TRP A 409 19.28 -7.34 12.49
C TRP A 409 20.22 -6.17 12.22
N HIS A 410 21.54 -6.39 12.26
CA HIS A 410 22.52 -5.34 11.96
C HIS A 410 22.42 -4.86 10.50
N LYS A 411 22.25 -5.77 9.53
CA LYS A 411 22.00 -5.42 8.13
C LYS A 411 20.70 -4.65 7.95
N ALA A 412 19.61 -5.07 8.60
CA ALA A 412 18.33 -4.37 8.57
C ALA A 412 18.45 -2.95 9.12
N LEU A 413 19.11 -2.78 10.28
CA LEU A 413 19.37 -1.47 10.89
C LEU A 413 20.23 -0.58 9.99
N GLN A 414 21.25 -1.14 9.32
CA GLN A 414 22.07 -0.42 8.35
C GLN A 414 21.26 0.03 7.12
N THR A 415 20.32 -0.78 6.64
CA THR A 415 19.41 -0.42 5.54
C THR A 415 18.45 0.71 5.97
N VAL A 416 17.88 0.64 7.17
CA VAL A 416 17.02 1.70 7.72
C VAL A 416 17.80 3.01 7.89
N ALA A 417 19.02 2.95 8.41
CA ALA A 417 19.88 4.14 8.52
C ALA A 417 20.21 4.76 7.14
N ALA A 418 20.43 3.95 6.10
CA ALA A 418 20.63 4.43 4.74
C ALA A 418 19.35 5.07 4.14
N HIS A 419 18.17 4.51 4.42
CA HIS A 419 16.88 5.10 4.03
C HIS A 419 16.66 6.46 4.71
N ILE A 420 16.88 6.56 6.02
CA ILE A 420 16.77 7.84 6.77
C ILE A 420 17.74 8.89 6.21
N GLN A 421 18.97 8.50 5.88
CA GLN A 421 19.94 9.42 5.26
C GLN A 421 19.51 9.88 3.86
N HIS A 422 18.87 9.01 3.07
CA HIS A 422 18.31 9.37 1.77
C HIS A 422 17.10 10.30 1.91
N GLU A 423 16.22 10.05 2.88
CA GLU A 423 15.06 10.89 3.19
C GLU A 423 15.48 12.30 3.64
N ILE A 424 16.44 12.41 4.56
CA ILE A 424 17.03 13.71 4.97
C ILE A 424 17.61 14.45 3.75
N THR A 425 18.27 13.73 2.85
CA THR A 425 18.82 14.33 1.61
C THR A 425 17.70 14.82 0.69
N TYR A 426 16.63 14.04 0.53
CA TYR A 426 15.47 14.40 -0.29
C TYR A 426 14.70 15.60 0.28
N GLN A 427 14.47 15.65 1.59
CA GLN A 427 13.89 16.81 2.29
C GLN A 427 14.76 18.07 2.15
N THR A 428 16.10 17.91 2.15
CA THR A 428 17.03 19.02 1.89
C THR A 428 16.90 19.54 0.44
N VAL A 429 16.67 18.65 -0.54
CA VAL A 429 16.40 19.04 -1.94
C VAL A 429 15.04 19.72 -2.07
N ILE A 430 13.97 19.19 -1.47
CA ILE A 430 12.64 19.83 -1.46
C ILE A 430 12.71 21.24 -0.88
N THR A 431 13.29 21.40 0.31
CA THR A 431 13.40 22.71 0.96
C THR A 431 14.31 23.69 0.20
N THR A 432 15.29 23.20 -0.56
CA THR A 432 16.07 24.04 -1.49
C THR A 432 15.21 24.50 -2.67
N ASN A 433 14.53 23.57 -3.35
CA ASN A 433 13.66 23.85 -4.49
C ASN A 433 12.47 24.76 -4.14
N GLU A 434 11.91 24.62 -2.94
CA GLU A 434 10.89 25.54 -2.40
C GLU A 434 11.41 26.96 -2.26
N ASN A 435 12.65 27.14 -1.78
CA ASN A 435 13.25 28.45 -1.62
C ASN A 435 13.59 29.08 -2.98
N GLU A 436 14.06 28.27 -3.95
CA GLU A 436 14.24 28.73 -5.34
C GLU A 436 12.91 29.10 -5.99
N THR A 437 11.83 28.34 -5.74
CA THR A 437 10.49 28.64 -6.26
C THR A 437 9.96 29.96 -5.67
N LYS A 438 10.03 30.14 -4.35
CA LYS A 438 9.67 31.41 -3.68
C LYS A 438 10.50 32.59 -4.18
N GLN A 439 11.78 32.38 -4.49
CA GLN A 439 12.62 33.41 -5.10
C GLN A 439 12.12 33.78 -6.51
N LEU A 440 11.80 32.79 -7.35
CA LEU A 440 11.27 33.00 -8.70
C LEU A 440 9.88 33.67 -8.69
N GLU A 441 9.01 33.33 -7.72
CA GLU A 441 7.73 34.00 -7.47
C GLU A 441 7.96 35.49 -7.17
N THR A 442 8.87 35.82 -6.24
CA THR A 442 9.17 37.25 -5.94
C THR A 442 9.80 38.01 -7.11
N GLU A 443 10.57 37.35 -7.98
CA GLU A 443 11.09 37.98 -9.21
C GLU A 443 9.98 38.20 -10.25
N LEU A 444 9.02 37.27 -10.34
CA LEU A 444 7.86 37.38 -11.21
C LEU A 444 6.95 38.54 -10.76
N ASP A 445 6.60 38.61 -9.46
CA ASP A 445 5.79 39.70 -8.88
C ASP A 445 6.45 41.08 -9.07
N ALA A 446 7.77 41.17 -8.90
CA ALA A 446 8.52 42.39 -9.18
C ALA A 446 8.43 42.79 -10.66
N LYS A 447 8.51 41.83 -11.60
CA LYS A 447 8.34 42.09 -13.04
C LYS A 447 6.91 42.46 -13.41
N VAL A 448 5.91 41.80 -12.81
CA VAL A 448 4.49 42.12 -13.02
C VAL A 448 4.20 43.53 -12.52
N SER A 449 4.67 43.90 -11.33
CA SER A 449 4.54 45.25 -10.77
C SER A 449 5.18 46.32 -11.67
N TYR A 450 6.40 46.06 -12.18
CA TYR A 450 7.08 46.94 -13.13
C TYR A 450 6.30 47.09 -14.45
N MET A 451 5.78 45.99 -15.02
CA MET A 451 4.95 46.04 -16.24
C MET A 451 3.64 46.79 -16.02
N GLN A 452 2.99 46.64 -14.86
CA GLN A 452 1.81 47.42 -14.48
C GLN A 452 2.13 48.91 -14.36
N GLU A 453 3.27 49.29 -13.77
CA GLU A 453 3.70 50.70 -13.71
C GLU A 453 3.95 51.28 -15.12
N GLN A 454 4.63 50.53 -16.02
CA GLN A 454 4.83 50.96 -17.40
C GLN A 454 3.49 51.10 -18.16
N PHE A 455 2.56 50.16 -17.96
CA PHE A 455 1.23 50.23 -18.57
C PHE A 455 0.43 51.44 -18.06
N LEU A 456 0.41 51.70 -16.76
CA LEU A 456 -0.25 52.88 -16.17
C LEU A 456 0.37 54.19 -16.65
N ASN A 457 1.69 54.23 -16.87
CA ASN A 457 2.41 55.39 -17.41
C ASN A 457 2.08 55.62 -18.91
N LEU A 458 2.00 54.54 -19.71
CA LEU A 458 1.53 54.59 -21.09
C LEU A 458 0.06 55.03 -21.20
N HIS A 459 -0.82 54.47 -20.36
CA HIS A 459 -2.23 54.84 -20.31
C HIS A 459 -2.41 56.31 -19.91
N ARG A 460 -1.65 56.81 -18.91
CA ARG A 460 -1.65 58.23 -18.54
C ARG A 460 -1.27 59.13 -19.71
N LYS A 461 -0.19 58.81 -20.43
CA LYS A 461 0.23 59.56 -21.63
C LYS A 461 -0.80 59.53 -22.75
N LEU A 462 -1.51 58.40 -22.92
CA LEU A 462 -2.61 58.30 -23.88
C LEU A 462 -3.79 59.20 -23.48
N VAL A 463 -4.18 59.21 -22.20
CA VAL A 463 -5.22 60.11 -21.68
C VAL A 463 -4.81 61.58 -21.81
N GLU A 464 -3.55 61.91 -21.51
CA GLU A 464 -2.97 63.25 -21.72
C GLU A 464 -3.08 63.66 -23.21
N LEU A 465 -2.64 62.82 -24.14
CA LEU A 465 -2.74 63.06 -25.60
C LEU A 465 -4.19 63.19 -26.08
N CYS A 466 -5.10 62.32 -25.64
CA CYS A 466 -6.51 62.39 -25.99
C CYS A 466 -7.17 63.68 -25.46
N SER A 467 -6.82 64.11 -24.23
CA SER A 467 -7.33 65.36 -23.67
C SER A 467 -6.81 66.59 -24.43
N ALA A 468 -5.52 66.62 -24.80
CA ALA A 468 -4.96 67.66 -25.65
C ALA A 468 -5.61 67.70 -27.04
N TYR A 469 -5.85 66.55 -27.67
CA TYR A 469 -6.53 66.46 -28.97
C TYR A 469 -7.97 66.97 -28.90
N ILE A 470 -8.72 66.65 -27.84
CA ILE A 470 -10.09 67.16 -27.64
C ILE A 470 -10.08 68.69 -27.52
N VAL A 471 -9.15 69.27 -26.77
CA VAL A 471 -8.99 70.72 -26.64
C VAL A 471 -8.58 71.38 -27.96
N GLU A 472 -7.70 70.76 -28.75
CA GLU A 472 -7.30 71.25 -30.08
C GLU A 472 -8.48 71.22 -31.07
N GLU A 473 -9.30 70.15 -31.04
CA GLU A 473 -10.54 70.04 -31.80
C GLU A 473 -11.59 71.08 -31.39
N GLU A 474 -11.74 71.35 -30.09
CA GLU A 474 -12.67 72.36 -29.59
C GLU A 474 -12.22 73.78 -29.98
N GLN A 475 -10.92 74.08 -29.90
CA GLN A 475 -10.34 75.33 -30.41
C GLN A 475 -10.53 75.50 -31.93
N LYS A 476 -10.41 74.43 -32.72
CA LYS A 476 -10.70 74.46 -34.17
C LYS A 476 -12.16 74.75 -34.46
N ARG A 477 -13.09 74.19 -33.67
CA ARG A 477 -14.53 74.46 -33.81
C ARG A 477 -14.88 75.89 -33.41
N GLU A 478 -14.23 76.44 -32.39
CA GLU A 478 -14.38 77.83 -32.00
C GLU A 478 -13.91 78.77 -33.13
N ALA A 479 -12.69 78.57 -33.63
CA ALA A 479 -12.13 79.36 -34.73
C ALA A 479 -12.95 79.23 -36.04
N LEU A 480 -13.54 78.06 -36.32
CA LEU A 480 -14.47 77.88 -37.43
C LEU A 480 -15.80 78.62 -37.22
N ARG A 481 -16.27 78.76 -35.98
CA ARG A 481 -17.47 79.53 -35.63
C ARG A 481 -17.21 81.03 -35.78
N GLU A 482 -16.10 81.53 -35.22
CA GLU A 482 -15.66 82.92 -35.39
C GLU A 482 -15.47 83.28 -36.87
N PHE A 483 -14.87 82.37 -37.66
CA PHE A 483 -14.71 82.56 -39.10
C PHE A 483 -16.06 82.59 -39.85
N LYS A 484 -17.02 81.72 -39.49
CA LYS A 484 -18.36 81.77 -40.08
C LYS A 484 -19.07 83.08 -39.71
N GLU A 485 -19.07 83.47 -38.44
CA GLU A 485 -19.70 84.73 -37.98
C GLU A 485 -19.10 85.95 -38.69
N ALA A 486 -17.77 86.01 -38.85
CA ALA A 486 -17.11 87.06 -39.63
C ALA A 486 -17.48 87.04 -41.13
N THR A 487 -17.68 85.85 -41.70
CA THR A 487 -18.12 85.69 -43.11
C THR A 487 -19.57 86.13 -43.28
N ASP A 488 -20.46 85.75 -42.35
CA ASP A 488 -21.87 86.11 -42.38
C ASP A 488 -22.06 87.63 -42.19
N VAL A 489 -21.26 88.27 -41.33
CA VAL A 489 -21.20 89.74 -41.20
C VAL A 489 -20.66 90.42 -42.47
N GLN A 490 -19.65 89.85 -43.13
CA GLN A 490 -19.18 90.40 -44.40
C GLN A 490 -20.26 90.27 -45.49
N ASN A 491 -20.95 89.13 -45.57
CA ASN A 491 -22.07 88.92 -46.49
C ASN A 491 -23.20 89.94 -46.24
N GLU A 492 -23.49 90.30 -44.98
CA GLU A 492 -24.47 91.34 -44.67
C GLU A 492 -24.01 92.74 -45.14
N GLU A 493 -22.74 93.09 -44.97
CA GLU A 493 -22.19 94.36 -45.47
C GLU A 493 -22.11 94.40 -47.01
N ASP A 494 -21.73 93.30 -47.68
CA ASP A 494 -21.75 93.21 -49.14
C ASP A 494 -23.19 93.28 -49.69
N ALA A 495 -24.18 92.72 -48.98
CA ALA A 495 -25.61 92.89 -49.31
C ALA A 495 -26.09 94.33 -49.09
N ARG A 496 -25.70 94.98 -47.98
CA ARG A 496 -25.96 96.42 -47.73
C ARG A 496 -25.32 97.30 -48.83
N LEU A 497 -24.12 96.96 -49.28
CA LEU A 497 -23.43 97.64 -50.39
C LEU A 497 -24.10 97.40 -51.75
N CYS A 498 -24.69 96.23 -51.99
CA CYS A 498 -25.53 96.00 -53.17
C CYS A 498 -26.78 96.88 -53.13
N VAL A 499 -27.54 96.88 -52.03
CA VAL A 499 -28.73 97.76 -51.87
C VAL A 499 -28.34 99.25 -52.02
N LEU A 500 -27.18 99.68 -51.51
CA LEU A 500 -26.67 101.03 -51.71
C LEU A 500 -26.30 101.31 -53.17
N ARG A 501 -25.70 100.35 -53.87
CA ARG A 501 -25.38 100.45 -55.31
C ARG A 501 -26.65 100.51 -56.16
N ASP A 502 -27.66 99.73 -55.82
CA ASP A 502 -28.95 99.70 -56.50
C ASP A 502 -29.72 101.00 -56.28
N LEU A 503 -29.75 101.54 -55.04
CA LEU A 503 -30.29 102.87 -54.75
C LEU A 503 -29.52 103.99 -55.46
N CYS A 504 -28.20 103.90 -55.56
CA CYS A 504 -27.40 104.82 -56.38
C CYS A 504 -27.72 104.67 -57.89
N GLY A 505 -27.97 103.45 -58.36
CA GLY A 505 -28.42 103.16 -59.72
C GLY A 505 -29.81 103.73 -60.00
N GLU A 506 -30.77 103.56 -59.09
CA GLU A 506 -32.09 104.20 -59.15
C GLU A 506 -31.94 105.72 -59.21
N LEU A 507 -31.14 106.32 -58.32
CA LEU A 507 -30.87 107.76 -58.32
C LEU A 507 -30.20 108.22 -59.63
N GLU A 508 -29.29 107.41 -60.20
CA GLU A 508 -28.70 107.68 -61.51
C GLU A 508 -29.76 107.58 -62.62
N THR A 509 -30.65 106.59 -62.63
CA THR A 509 -31.75 106.52 -63.62
C THR A 509 -32.75 107.66 -63.45
N VAL A 510 -32.96 108.19 -62.23
CA VAL A 510 -33.73 109.41 -61.99
C VAL A 510 -33.01 110.62 -62.60
N LEU A 511 -31.73 110.83 -62.29
CA LEU A 511 -30.95 111.94 -62.85
C LEU A 511 -30.80 111.84 -64.38
N GLN A 512 -30.65 110.64 -64.93
CA GLN A 512 -30.66 110.39 -66.36
C GLN A 512 -32.05 110.67 -66.95
N ARG A 513 -33.15 110.33 -66.26
CA ARG A 513 -34.52 110.65 -66.68
C ARG A 513 -34.79 112.15 -66.66
N ASP A 514 -34.33 112.88 -65.66
CA ASP A 514 -34.44 114.34 -65.57
C ASP A 514 -33.62 115.03 -66.68
N LEU A 515 -32.41 114.53 -66.95
CA LEU A 515 -31.56 114.97 -68.07
C LEU A 515 -32.18 114.64 -69.43
N GLU A 516 -32.89 113.51 -69.54
CA GLU A 516 -33.55 113.08 -70.77
C GLU A 516 -34.91 113.79 -70.94
N GLU A 517 -35.62 114.18 -69.88
CA GLU A 517 -36.78 115.10 -69.94
C GLU A 517 -36.34 116.50 -70.41
N MET A 518 -35.16 116.97 -69.98
CA MET A 518 -34.54 118.16 -70.54
C MET A 518 -34.10 118.01 -72.01
N ARG A 519 -33.87 116.79 -72.51
CA ARG A 519 -33.62 116.51 -73.94
C ARG A 519 -34.89 116.35 -74.75
N GLN A 520 -35.91 115.67 -74.22
CA GLN A 520 -37.14 115.29 -74.92
C GLN A 520 -38.09 116.47 -75.18
N ASN A 521 -37.80 117.65 -74.62
CA ASN A 521 -38.28 118.92 -75.17
C ASN A 521 -37.72 119.27 -76.57
N ARG A 522 -36.91 118.40 -77.20
CA ARG A 522 -36.50 118.45 -78.60
C ARG A 522 -36.50 117.08 -79.29
N HIS A 523 -37.49 116.92 -80.18
CA HIS A 523 -37.59 115.90 -81.25
C HIS A 523 -38.17 114.53 -80.84
N CYS A 524 -38.52 113.72 -81.84
CA CYS A 524 -39.68 112.81 -81.80
C CYS A 524 -39.41 111.41 -82.37
N GLU A 525 -40.28 110.47 -81.98
CA GLU A 525 -40.64 109.20 -82.67
C GLU A 525 -39.69 107.97 -82.63
N VAL A 526 -40.30 106.80 -82.89
CA VAL A 526 -39.73 105.47 -83.27
C VAL A 526 -39.28 104.47 -82.17
N THR A 527 -40.26 103.94 -81.41
CA THR A 527 -40.62 102.49 -81.24
C THR A 527 -39.61 101.36 -80.91
N ASN A 528 -40.00 100.54 -79.89
CA ASN A 528 -40.08 99.04 -79.84
C ASN A 528 -39.07 98.11 -79.07
N THR A 529 -39.60 97.54 -77.95
CA THR A 529 -39.68 96.10 -77.52
C THR A 529 -38.44 95.20 -77.21
N SER A 530 -38.36 94.72 -75.95
CA SER A 530 -38.04 93.34 -75.42
C SER A 530 -37.52 93.51 -73.98
N GLU A 531 -38.03 92.98 -72.86
CA GLU A 531 -38.69 91.71 -72.46
C GLU A 531 -37.69 90.57 -72.07
N VAL A 532 -38.03 89.74 -71.06
CA VAL A 532 -37.29 88.61 -70.41
C VAL A 532 -36.29 89.01 -69.29
N LEU A 533 -36.12 88.35 -68.11
CA LEU A 533 -37.00 87.54 -67.19
C LEU A 533 -36.25 87.25 -65.83
N GLU A 534 -36.98 86.83 -64.78
CA GLU A 534 -36.73 85.83 -63.69
C GLU A 534 -35.31 85.18 -63.45
N CYS A 535 -34.90 84.62 -62.29
CA CYS A 535 -35.37 84.52 -60.87
C CYS A 535 -34.29 83.86 -59.95
N ASN A 536 -34.49 83.91 -58.61
CA ASN A 536 -34.12 82.93 -57.54
C ASN A 536 -32.63 82.48 -57.37
N ALA A 537 -32.02 82.27 -56.18
CA ALA A 537 -32.36 81.68 -54.86
C ALA A 537 -31.96 80.17 -54.71
N GLU A 538 -31.97 79.64 -53.48
CA GLU A 538 -31.35 78.36 -52.99
C GLU A 538 -29.82 78.53 -52.72
N ASP A 539 -29.25 78.46 -51.50
CA ASP A 539 -29.55 77.89 -50.15
C ASP A 539 -29.29 76.38 -49.92
N GLU A 540 -28.94 76.07 -48.66
CA GLU A 540 -28.87 74.76 -47.96
C GLU A 540 -27.80 73.69 -48.33
N ASP A 541 -27.32 72.82 -47.40
CA ASP A 541 -27.01 73.02 -45.97
C ASP A 541 -26.14 71.84 -45.40
N GLU A 542 -25.90 71.90 -44.07
CA GLU A 542 -25.74 70.83 -43.07
C GLU A 542 -24.49 69.92 -43.05
N LYS A 543 -24.16 69.52 -41.81
CA LYS A 543 -22.99 68.70 -41.46
C LYS A 543 -23.20 67.99 -40.11
N ASP A 544 -23.51 66.69 -40.18
CA ASP A 544 -23.92 65.84 -39.05
C ASP A 544 -22.95 65.80 -37.84
N PRO A 545 -23.46 65.69 -36.59
CA PRO A 545 -22.66 65.62 -35.38
C PRO A 545 -22.35 64.20 -34.84
N SER A 546 -21.24 64.09 -34.12
CA SER A 546 -20.94 63.12 -33.05
C SER A 546 -21.25 61.62 -33.26
N LYS A 547 -20.25 60.87 -33.78
CA LYS A 547 -20.25 59.39 -33.78
C LYS A 547 -19.88 58.73 -32.43
N ALA A 548 -19.64 59.51 -31.37
CA ALA A 548 -19.05 59.00 -30.13
C ALA A 548 -20.06 58.28 -29.21
N ALA A 549 -21.30 58.76 -29.13
CA ALA A 549 -22.30 58.23 -28.19
C ALA A 549 -22.85 56.85 -28.58
N VAL A 550 -22.84 56.51 -29.87
CA VAL A 550 -23.48 55.29 -30.41
C VAL A 550 -22.76 54.01 -29.95
N VAL A 551 -21.44 54.06 -29.74
CA VAL A 551 -20.60 52.87 -29.53
C VAL A 551 -20.85 52.20 -28.18
N ASP A 552 -21.05 52.99 -27.12
CA ASP A 552 -21.16 52.50 -25.73
C ASP A 552 -22.52 51.83 -25.46
N GLU A 553 -23.59 52.40 -26.05
CA GLU A 553 -24.92 51.77 -26.05
C GLU A 553 -24.93 50.45 -26.84
N PHE A 554 -24.10 50.35 -27.89
CA PHE A 554 -24.00 49.15 -28.74
C PHE A 554 -23.36 47.96 -28.02
N LEU A 555 -22.23 48.17 -27.35
CA LEU A 555 -21.54 47.13 -26.56
C LEU A 555 -22.44 46.61 -25.42
N THR A 556 -23.19 47.52 -24.79
CA THR A 556 -24.15 47.19 -23.71
C THR A 556 -25.34 46.36 -24.21
N LYS A 557 -25.75 46.52 -25.47
CA LYS A 557 -26.78 45.68 -26.12
C LYS A 557 -26.24 44.30 -26.51
N LEU A 558 -24.99 44.23 -26.99
CA LEU A 558 -24.36 42.98 -27.42
C LEU A 558 -24.27 41.95 -26.27
N LEU A 559 -23.75 42.38 -25.12
CA LEU A 559 -23.57 41.53 -23.93
C LEU A 559 -24.88 41.01 -23.33
N ARG A 560 -26.00 41.70 -23.58
CA ARG A 560 -27.33 41.29 -23.10
C ARG A 560 -27.92 40.16 -23.96
N CYS A 561 -27.75 40.25 -25.27
CA CYS A 561 -28.28 39.26 -26.22
C CYS A 561 -27.68 37.85 -26.02
N ASP A 562 -26.38 37.76 -25.75
CA ASP A 562 -25.71 36.47 -25.50
C ASP A 562 -26.02 35.88 -24.10
N TRP A 563 -26.52 36.70 -23.16
CA TRP A 563 -26.98 36.23 -21.84
C TRP A 563 -28.40 35.64 -21.92
N GLU A 564 -29.33 36.39 -22.51
CA GLU A 564 -30.74 35.96 -22.72
C GLU A 564 -30.82 34.68 -23.58
N LYS A 565 -29.87 34.48 -24.50
CA LYS A 565 -29.75 33.24 -25.30
C LYS A 565 -29.28 32.02 -24.50
N LYS A 566 -28.49 32.21 -23.43
CA LYS A 566 -28.01 31.12 -22.57
C LYS A 566 -29.02 30.70 -21.50
N GLU A 567 -30.00 31.52 -21.15
CA GLU A 567 -31.15 31.08 -20.34
C GLU A 567 -32.15 30.29 -21.19
N THR A 568 -32.53 30.80 -22.37
CA THR A 568 -33.47 30.11 -23.27
C THR A 568 -32.96 28.74 -23.74
N GLU A 569 -31.69 28.59 -24.12
CA GLU A 569 -31.10 27.29 -24.47
C GLU A 569 -31.08 26.28 -23.29
N LYS A 570 -31.15 26.75 -22.04
CA LYS A 570 -31.25 25.88 -20.85
C LYS A 570 -32.69 25.47 -20.52
N GLU A 571 -33.67 26.33 -20.80
CA GLU A 571 -35.09 25.96 -20.63
C GLU A 571 -35.55 24.98 -21.72
N GLU A 572 -35.13 25.14 -22.97
CA GLU A 572 -35.52 24.25 -24.08
C GLU A 572 -34.98 22.81 -23.93
N GLN A 573 -33.79 22.64 -23.32
CA GLN A 573 -33.27 21.30 -22.98
C GLN A 573 -34.04 20.62 -21.83
N GLY A 574 -34.85 21.36 -21.07
CA GLY A 574 -35.69 20.81 -20.00
C GLY A 574 -37.00 20.19 -20.46
N ASN A 575 -37.50 20.51 -21.67
CA ASN A 575 -38.87 20.21 -22.07
C ASN A 575 -39.05 19.75 -23.53
N HIS A 576 -38.24 18.79 -23.98
CA HIS A 576 -38.42 18.15 -25.29
C HIS A 576 -39.59 17.13 -25.28
N ASN A 577 -40.82 17.64 -25.37
CA ASN A 577 -41.96 16.89 -25.89
C ASN A 577 -43.04 17.80 -26.49
N ASN A 578 -43.54 17.37 -27.66
CA ASN A 578 -44.65 17.90 -28.45
C ASN A 578 -44.46 19.15 -29.36
N ASP A 579 -45.05 18.99 -30.56
CA ASP A 579 -45.59 19.97 -31.52
C ASP A 579 -44.65 20.88 -32.36
N ASN A 580 -44.47 20.43 -33.61
CA ASN A 580 -44.06 21.25 -34.75
C ASN A 580 -45.01 22.43 -34.99
N ASN A 581 -44.50 23.68 -35.02
CA ASN A 581 -44.85 24.75 -35.98
C ASN A 581 -44.31 26.12 -35.50
N ASN A 582 -43.13 26.58 -35.94
CA ASN A 582 -42.82 28.03 -35.89
C ASN A 582 -41.69 28.53 -36.83
N ASP A 583 -41.75 28.21 -38.13
CA ASP A 583 -40.74 28.64 -39.12
C ASP A 583 -40.68 30.17 -39.40
N ASN A 584 -41.44 31.00 -38.67
CA ASN A 584 -41.68 32.41 -39.02
C ASN A 584 -41.15 33.45 -38.01
N PHE A 585 -40.37 33.04 -36.99
CA PHE A 585 -39.80 33.97 -36.00
C PHE A 585 -38.28 34.22 -36.16
N ASN A 586 -37.54 33.35 -36.85
CA ASN A 586 -36.07 33.44 -36.93
C ASN A 586 -35.54 34.59 -37.81
N ASN A 587 -36.27 35.00 -38.85
CA ASN A 587 -35.76 35.92 -39.87
C ASN A 587 -35.47 37.34 -39.34
N HIS A 588 -36.16 37.80 -38.28
CA HIS A 588 -35.92 39.12 -37.71
C HIS A 588 -34.67 39.18 -36.80
N ALA A 589 -34.25 38.04 -36.24
CA ALA A 589 -33.06 37.95 -35.40
C ALA A 589 -31.76 37.91 -36.24
N THR A 590 -31.80 37.30 -37.43
CA THR A 590 -30.65 37.23 -38.35
C THR A 590 -30.29 38.60 -38.92
N ASP A 591 -31.26 39.36 -39.44
CA ASP A 591 -31.02 40.68 -40.03
C ASP A 591 -30.39 41.65 -39.04
N ASN A 592 -30.90 41.67 -37.79
CA ASN A 592 -30.36 42.54 -36.75
C ASN A 592 -28.93 42.12 -36.37
N ARG A 593 -28.65 40.80 -36.27
CA ARG A 593 -27.32 40.27 -35.96
C ARG A 593 -26.29 40.61 -37.02
N ASP A 594 -26.64 40.53 -38.30
CA ASP A 594 -25.70 40.82 -39.39
C ASP A 594 -25.50 42.32 -39.62
N ASN A 595 -26.49 43.16 -39.29
CA ASN A 595 -26.29 44.62 -39.22
C ASN A 595 -25.34 44.99 -38.07
N ILE A 596 -25.54 44.41 -36.88
CA ILE A 596 -24.66 44.54 -35.70
C ILE A 596 -23.21 44.13 -36.03
N LYS A 597 -23.00 43.01 -36.73
CA LYS A 597 -21.66 42.58 -37.19
C LYS A 597 -21.00 43.65 -38.06
N ASN A 598 -21.76 44.21 -39.02
CA ASN A 598 -21.24 45.18 -39.97
C ASN A 598 -20.86 46.53 -39.33
N GLU A 599 -21.54 46.96 -38.26
CA GLU A 599 -21.11 48.14 -37.48
C GLU A 599 -19.90 47.83 -36.59
N LEU A 600 -19.87 46.67 -35.91
CA LEU A 600 -18.74 46.29 -35.05
C LEU A 600 -17.42 46.17 -35.86
N LEU A 601 -17.51 45.61 -37.07
CA LEU A 601 -16.39 45.49 -38.02
C LEU A 601 -15.88 46.87 -38.49
N LYS A 602 -16.79 47.84 -38.72
CA LYS A 602 -16.45 49.23 -39.10
C LYS A 602 -15.83 50.02 -37.95
N LEU A 603 -16.26 49.77 -36.71
CA LEU A 603 -15.81 50.51 -35.52
C LEU A 603 -14.49 50.01 -34.94
N THR A 604 -14.25 48.68 -34.96
CA THR A 604 -13.09 48.07 -34.30
C THR A 604 -12.01 47.57 -35.26
N GLY A 605 -12.36 47.30 -36.54
CA GLY A 605 -11.48 46.64 -37.50
C GLY A 605 -11.16 45.17 -37.16
N LEU A 606 -11.69 44.63 -36.06
CA LEU A 606 -11.50 43.26 -35.63
C LEU A 606 -12.61 42.35 -36.16
N ASP A 607 -12.23 41.14 -36.55
CA ASP A 607 -13.17 40.15 -37.08
C ASP A 607 -14.14 39.70 -35.98
N VAL A 608 -15.43 39.62 -36.28
CA VAL A 608 -16.44 39.17 -35.30
C VAL A 608 -16.23 37.71 -34.94
N GLU A 609 -15.74 36.87 -35.85
CA GLU A 609 -15.34 35.50 -35.50
C GLU A 609 -14.17 35.46 -34.52
N PHE A 610 -13.24 36.42 -34.60
CA PHE A 610 -12.13 36.53 -33.65
C PHE A 610 -12.62 36.96 -32.28
N LEU A 611 -13.46 38.00 -32.19
CA LEU A 611 -14.07 38.44 -30.94
C LEU A 611 -14.94 37.35 -30.30
N GLN A 612 -15.73 36.61 -31.10
CA GLN A 612 -16.52 35.48 -30.61
C GLN A 612 -15.63 34.35 -30.08
N ARG A 613 -14.53 33.99 -30.77
CA ARG A 613 -13.57 32.99 -30.29
C ARG A 613 -12.85 33.43 -29.02
N VAL A 614 -12.49 34.73 -28.89
CA VAL A 614 -11.91 35.28 -27.66
C VAL A 614 -12.89 35.21 -26.49
N ALA A 615 -14.15 35.58 -26.69
CA ALA A 615 -15.19 35.45 -25.67
C ALA A 615 -15.44 33.98 -25.27
N GLN A 616 -15.36 33.05 -26.23
CA GLN A 616 -15.55 31.62 -26.00
C GLN A 616 -14.34 30.95 -25.30
N CYS A 617 -13.12 31.44 -25.55
CA CYS A 617 -11.92 31.08 -24.78
C CYS A 617 -11.96 31.65 -23.35
N LEU A 618 -12.41 32.90 -23.17
CA LEU A 618 -12.59 33.49 -21.84
C LEU A 618 -13.63 32.72 -21.01
N ALA A 619 -14.75 32.32 -21.63
CA ALA A 619 -15.76 31.49 -20.97
C ALA A 619 -15.20 30.12 -20.55
N THR A 620 -14.47 29.43 -21.42
CA THR A 620 -13.88 28.11 -21.08
C THR A 620 -12.81 28.20 -20.00
N MET A 621 -11.91 29.19 -20.04
CA MET A 621 -10.95 29.43 -18.96
C MET A 621 -11.65 29.77 -17.63
N GLN A 622 -12.78 30.48 -17.67
CA GLN A 622 -13.54 30.78 -16.45
C GLN A 622 -14.28 29.54 -15.91
N ASP A 623 -14.82 28.67 -16.77
CA ASP A 623 -15.41 27.39 -16.36
C ASP A 623 -14.34 26.43 -15.78
N GLU A 624 -13.14 26.37 -16.35
CA GLU A 624 -12.00 25.64 -15.78
C GLU A 624 -11.54 26.23 -14.43
N THR A 625 -11.54 27.56 -14.29
CA THR A 625 -11.24 28.24 -13.01
C THR A 625 -12.29 27.94 -11.95
N ASN A 626 -13.57 27.91 -12.32
CA ASN A 626 -14.66 27.53 -11.42
C ASN A 626 -14.55 26.05 -10.99
N GLN A 627 -14.24 25.15 -11.93
CA GLN A 627 -14.12 23.71 -11.66
C GLN A 627 -12.91 23.38 -10.77
N THR A 628 -11.75 24.01 -11.01
CA THR A 628 -10.55 23.84 -10.18
C THR A 628 -10.76 24.38 -8.77
N MET A 629 -11.38 25.56 -8.62
CA MET A 629 -11.78 26.11 -7.31
C MET A 629 -12.73 25.18 -6.55
N LYS A 630 -13.71 24.55 -7.25
CA LYS A 630 -14.61 23.57 -6.66
C LYS A 630 -13.86 22.33 -6.14
N THR A 631 -12.95 21.75 -6.93
CA THR A 631 -12.14 20.61 -6.49
C THR A 631 -11.20 20.95 -5.33
N TYR A 632 -10.71 22.20 -5.26
CA TYR A 632 -9.92 22.67 -4.12
C TYR A 632 -10.75 22.78 -2.84
N GLN A 633 -12.01 23.24 -2.91
CA GLN A 633 -12.91 23.23 -1.76
C GLN A 633 -13.25 21.81 -1.30
N GLU A 634 -13.57 20.90 -2.23
CA GLU A 634 -13.86 19.49 -1.91
C GLU A 634 -12.67 18.80 -1.23
N TRP A 635 -11.44 19.05 -1.71
CA TRP A 635 -10.22 18.57 -1.06
C TRP A 635 -9.99 19.19 0.33
N LYS A 636 -10.20 20.51 0.46
CA LYS A 636 -10.04 21.23 1.73
C LYS A 636 -11.03 20.72 2.79
N GLU A 637 -12.29 20.54 2.42
CA GLU A 637 -13.34 20.07 3.33
C GLU A 637 -13.04 18.63 3.80
N GLY A 638 -12.67 17.72 2.89
CA GLY A 638 -12.24 16.36 3.28
C GLY A 638 -10.98 16.32 4.15
N THR A 639 -10.02 17.21 3.91
CA THR A 639 -8.80 17.33 4.74
C THR A 639 -9.11 17.89 6.14
N GLU A 640 -10.06 18.83 6.25
CA GLU A 640 -10.53 19.33 7.54
C GLU A 640 -11.35 18.28 8.32
N GLU A 641 -12.14 17.44 7.64
CA GLU A 641 -12.79 16.27 8.27
C GLU A 641 -11.78 15.23 8.78
N GLU A 642 -10.76 14.89 7.99
CA GLU A 642 -9.70 13.94 8.40
C GLU A 642 -8.89 14.47 9.59
N LEU A 643 -8.53 15.76 9.59
CA LEU A 643 -7.85 16.40 10.72
C LEU A 643 -8.73 16.45 11.98
N VAL A 644 -10.05 16.61 11.85
CA VAL A 644 -10.98 16.53 12.98
C VAL A 644 -11.05 15.11 13.53
N ALA A 645 -11.13 14.09 12.67
CA ALA A 645 -11.12 12.68 13.10
C ALA A 645 -9.82 12.32 13.84
N LEU A 646 -8.66 12.66 13.28
CA LEU A 646 -7.33 12.47 13.90
C LEU A 646 -7.10 13.29 15.18
N SER A 647 -7.99 14.25 15.51
CA SER A 647 -7.98 15.02 16.76
C SER A 647 -8.91 14.46 17.84
N ALA A 648 -9.69 13.43 17.52
CA ALA A 648 -10.68 12.80 18.40
C ALA A 648 -10.27 11.40 18.90
N GLU A 649 -9.21 10.81 18.34
CA GLU A 649 -8.52 9.60 18.82
C GLU A 649 -7.42 9.93 19.86
#